data_AF-A0A0C9YKY3-F1
#
_entry.id   AF-A0A0C9YKY3-F1
#
_cell.length_a   1.000
_cell.length_b   1.000
_cell.length_c   1.000
_cell.angle_alpha   90.00
_cell.angle_beta   90.00
_cell.angle_gamma   90.00
#
_symmetry.space_group_name_H-M   'P 1'
#
loop_
_entity.id
_entity.type
_entity.pdbx_description
1 polymer ?
#
loop_
_entity_poly.entity_id
_entity_poly.type
_entity_poly.pdbx_seq_one_letter_code
_entity_poly.pdbx_strand_id
1 'polypeptide(L)'
;MAFRFWSLCSEQSLSNTDVTHTQDSWESRVNLKGPPLLNTLSDDILIEIFSYLDVEDIMSLRSVSKLYYNLTHQGIIWKRFLRQIGPNAPQLPPSSRYSPRFLTSFEAERLVVRAITLDMNWVSSHPSTLFRKSFMAHRLIQSMVVLPGGKYMVASVSNWAKNFYSLCIFALDHRVGGIVALAETPVKQKAYNLRAKYMTIDGNPSIVIAYVRRKKVVSIDESSRNVDPSIYHEIRNNPRLKIDPPVPFQYVCSCVQVSLDALDALADPRLDPYSREFFEFAGSQPPPFRLLSVLRSSSEFGMIDLAIIDDVPTLAVVKGLETIVFKQLTGMGQITTMICAREEMSSALIYRICNVRILPYQGEILVIRAITDMTPTATSDIRGPPAKPPGLLTVAMFAIPAAGDSQTPSHTSISLVSFRADDAEDIQISDLHDYDLLGGNSPSDPVVAPPINIFYRKSRCRLRYITLKPVPMPSWYLRPGQPQRPYYSVQDTFPDDNQSLFCEEYAWYSTCRLFVCPGSHRTLVYGVPPEDRTDTPGVNSIYSHLADPHLIDEYSVRRHGLLQGILREAYEHRSQVLAKFDLCPDLYDDLRRGVKAMAWDESIGRIFYVKPDDAHIHVVDLAYAPSQTADGQRCPLPLADQRMLEL
;
A
#
# COMPACT_ATOMS: atom_id res chain seq x y z
N MET A 1 -26.66 7.34 -3.64
CA MET A 1 -25.69 8.36 -3.19
C MET A 1 -24.47 8.48 -4.11
N ALA A 2 -23.74 7.39 -4.43
CA ALA A 2 -22.70 7.43 -5.48
C ALA A 2 -23.23 7.96 -6.82
N PHE A 3 -24.45 7.59 -7.21
CA PHE A 3 -25.16 8.15 -8.38
C PHE A 3 -25.54 9.64 -8.24
N ARG A 4 -25.73 10.17 -7.02
CA ARG A 4 -25.98 11.61 -6.76
C ARG A 4 -24.67 12.41 -6.73
N PHE A 5 -23.62 11.86 -6.10
CA PHE A 5 -22.25 12.38 -6.21
C PHE A 5 -21.81 12.39 -7.67
N TRP A 6 -22.17 11.34 -8.43
CA TRP A 6 -21.98 11.22 -9.88
C TRP A 6 -22.80 12.24 -10.67
N SER A 7 -24.10 12.40 -10.39
CA SER A 7 -24.95 13.45 -10.99
C SER A 7 -24.45 14.88 -10.76
N LEU A 8 -23.67 15.11 -9.68
CA LEU A 8 -23.04 16.41 -9.39
C LEU A 8 -21.64 16.54 -10.01
N CYS A 9 -21.00 15.43 -10.42
CA CYS A 9 -19.62 15.40 -10.95
C CYS A 9 -19.52 15.10 -12.46
N SER A 10 -20.52 14.47 -13.09
CA SER A 10 -20.55 14.19 -14.52
C SER A 10 -21.43 15.21 -15.26
N GLU A 11 -20.90 15.75 -16.36
CA GLU A 11 -21.62 16.63 -17.30
C GLU A 11 -23.03 16.10 -17.60
N GLN A 12 -24.04 16.92 -17.32
CA GLN A 12 -25.29 16.82 -18.07
C GLN A 12 -24.99 17.31 -19.48
N SER A 13 -25.07 16.43 -20.47
CA SER A 13 -25.19 16.85 -21.87
C SER A 13 -26.51 17.61 -21.99
N LEU A 14 -26.44 18.94 -22.00
CA LEU A 14 -27.59 19.78 -22.28
C LEU A 14 -28.02 19.52 -23.72
N SER A 15 -29.20 18.93 -23.89
CA SER A 15 -29.92 18.94 -25.16
C SER A 15 -30.15 20.39 -25.57
N ASN A 16 -29.67 20.77 -26.76
CA ASN A 16 -29.97 22.05 -27.39
C ASN A 16 -31.48 22.30 -27.41
N THR A 17 -31.95 23.19 -26.54
CA THR A 17 -33.24 23.85 -26.69
C THR A 17 -32.95 25.27 -27.17
N ASP A 18 -33.16 25.49 -28.47
CA ASP A 18 -33.32 26.82 -29.05
C ASP A 18 -34.56 27.46 -28.42
N VAL A 19 -34.33 28.38 -27.48
CA VAL A 19 -35.36 29.28 -26.98
C VAL A 19 -34.87 30.70 -27.23
N THR A 20 -35.47 31.34 -28.23
CA THR A 20 -35.39 32.77 -28.46
C THR A 20 -36.09 33.50 -27.31
N HIS A 21 -35.33 34.07 -26.38
CA HIS A 21 -35.87 35.00 -25.39
C HIS A 21 -35.69 36.44 -25.87
N THR A 22 -36.82 37.09 -26.14
CA THR A 22 -36.93 38.54 -26.29
C THR A 22 -36.53 39.22 -24.99
N GLN A 23 -35.49 40.02 -25.11
CA GLN A 23 -34.94 40.91 -24.11
C GLN A 23 -35.83 42.14 -24.02
N ASP A 24 -36.80 42.16 -23.11
CA ASP A 24 -37.43 43.39 -22.65
C ASP A 24 -38.07 43.20 -21.27
N SER A 25 -37.82 44.18 -20.40
CA SER A 25 -38.51 44.44 -19.12
C SER A 25 -38.28 43.47 -17.94
N TRP A 26 -37.16 43.64 -17.24
CA TRP A 26 -37.02 43.22 -15.82
C TRP A 26 -36.43 44.29 -14.89
N GLU A 27 -36.40 45.56 -15.30
CA GLU A 27 -36.15 46.67 -14.40
C GLU A 27 -37.47 47.25 -13.87
N SER A 28 -38.15 46.48 -13.02
CA SER A 28 -39.16 47.05 -12.14
C SER A 28 -38.87 46.65 -10.70
N ARG A 29 -38.59 47.69 -9.92
CA ARG A 29 -38.18 47.71 -8.52
C ARG A 29 -39.08 46.82 -7.67
N VAL A 30 -38.57 45.65 -7.31
CA VAL A 30 -39.11 44.92 -6.17
C VAL A 30 -38.35 45.37 -4.93
N ASN A 31 -38.97 46.28 -4.18
CA ASN A 31 -38.57 46.62 -2.82
C ASN A 31 -38.97 45.46 -1.88
N LEU A 32 -38.34 44.30 -2.08
CA LEU A 32 -38.50 43.15 -1.18
C LEU A 32 -37.69 43.46 0.08
N LYS A 33 -38.41 43.71 1.19
CA LYS A 33 -37.93 43.38 2.54
C LYS A 33 -37.76 41.86 2.64
N GLY A 34 -36.85 41.31 1.85
CA GLY A 34 -36.47 39.90 1.87
C GLY A 34 -35.53 39.63 3.04
N PRO A 35 -35.43 38.38 3.50
CA PRO A 35 -34.38 38.00 4.44
C PRO A 35 -33.01 38.38 3.84
N PRO A 36 -32.03 38.79 4.66
CA PRO A 36 -30.70 39.14 4.18
C PRO A 36 -30.15 37.96 3.36
N LEU A 37 -29.73 38.25 2.12
CA LEU A 37 -29.14 37.24 1.25
C LEU A 37 -27.82 36.81 1.87
N LEU A 38 -27.58 35.49 1.97
CA LEU A 38 -26.33 34.95 2.49
C LEU A 38 -25.10 35.53 1.75
N ASN A 39 -25.27 35.88 0.46
CA ASN A 39 -24.28 36.53 -0.39
C ASN A 39 -23.83 37.92 0.09
N THR A 40 -24.51 38.56 1.06
CA THR A 40 -24.09 39.87 1.60
C THR A 40 -23.11 39.75 2.76
N LEU A 41 -22.86 38.53 3.26
CA LEU A 41 -21.85 38.27 4.28
C LEU A 41 -20.45 38.30 3.65
N SER A 42 -19.44 38.65 4.45
CA SER A 42 -18.04 38.55 4.02
C SER A 42 -17.61 37.10 3.84
N ASP A 43 -16.69 36.86 2.92
CA ASP A 43 -16.12 35.53 2.62
C ASP A 43 -15.65 34.78 3.87
N ASP A 44 -15.05 35.48 4.84
CA ASP A 44 -14.58 34.87 6.10
C ASP A 44 -15.72 34.29 6.93
N ILE A 45 -16.85 35.00 7.02
CA ILE A 45 -18.05 34.53 7.73
C ILE A 45 -18.68 33.36 6.97
N LEU A 46 -18.68 33.41 5.64
CA LEU A 46 -19.15 32.29 4.81
C LEU A 46 -18.29 31.04 5.01
N ILE A 47 -16.96 31.19 5.08
CA ILE A 47 -16.03 30.09 5.36
C ILE A 47 -16.23 29.54 6.77
N GLU A 48 -16.51 30.41 7.75
CA GLU A 48 -16.87 30.00 9.12
C GLU A 48 -18.20 29.21 9.12
N ILE A 49 -19.21 29.67 8.38
CA ILE A 49 -20.47 28.92 8.19
C ILE A 49 -20.21 27.57 7.53
N PHE A 50 -19.34 27.52 6.52
CA PHE A 50 -18.94 26.27 5.85
C PHE A 50 -18.23 25.31 6.80
N SER A 51 -17.72 25.80 7.93
CA SER A 51 -17.18 24.95 8.99
C SER A 51 -18.25 24.18 9.77
N TYR A 52 -19.53 24.44 9.56
CA TYR A 52 -20.63 23.67 10.14
C TYR A 52 -21.29 22.71 9.15
N LEU A 53 -20.79 22.66 7.92
CA LEU A 53 -21.34 21.84 6.85
C LEU A 53 -20.55 20.54 6.67
N ASP A 54 -21.28 19.50 6.29
CA ASP A 54 -20.74 18.21 5.84
C ASP A 54 -20.19 18.29 4.42
N VAL A 55 -19.44 17.26 3.99
CA VAL A 55 -18.85 17.24 2.66
C VAL A 55 -19.92 17.29 1.57
N GLU A 56 -21.03 16.60 1.72
CA GLU A 56 -22.11 16.60 0.71
C GLU A 56 -22.77 17.97 0.57
N ASP A 57 -22.89 18.72 1.66
CA ASP A 57 -23.46 20.07 1.64
C ASP A 57 -22.48 21.06 0.98
N ILE A 58 -21.18 20.95 1.27
CA ILE A 58 -20.13 21.71 0.58
C ILE A 58 -20.14 21.43 -0.93
N MET A 59 -20.28 20.16 -1.33
CA MET A 59 -20.37 19.79 -2.74
C MET A 59 -21.67 20.30 -3.37
N SER A 60 -22.77 20.32 -2.63
CA SER A 60 -24.05 20.86 -3.10
C SER A 60 -24.01 22.39 -3.28
N LEU A 61 -23.30 23.12 -2.41
CA LEU A 61 -23.15 24.57 -2.54
C LEU A 61 -22.46 25.00 -3.84
N ARG A 62 -21.61 24.14 -4.42
CA ARG A 62 -20.93 24.42 -5.70
C ARG A 62 -21.88 24.63 -6.87
N SER A 63 -23.06 24.01 -6.84
CA SER A 63 -24.05 24.14 -7.91
C SER A 63 -24.97 25.34 -7.73
N VAL A 64 -24.86 26.09 -6.62
CA VAL A 64 -25.77 27.20 -6.30
C VAL A 64 -25.33 28.50 -6.97
N SER A 65 -24.05 28.88 -6.87
CA SER A 65 -23.52 30.11 -7.49
C SER A 65 -22.01 30.05 -7.71
N LYS A 66 -21.48 30.91 -8.60
CA LYS A 66 -20.04 31.08 -8.81
C LYS A 66 -19.28 31.48 -7.54
N LEU A 67 -19.89 32.31 -6.68
CA LEU A 67 -19.30 32.70 -5.40
C LEU A 67 -19.05 31.46 -4.53
N TYR A 68 -20.08 30.63 -4.36
CA TYR A 68 -19.98 29.41 -3.56
C TYR A 68 -19.09 28.35 -4.22
N TYR A 69 -19.10 28.25 -5.54
CA TYR A 69 -18.12 27.44 -6.25
C TYR A 69 -16.69 27.85 -5.86
N ASN A 70 -16.34 29.14 -5.94
CA ASN A 70 -14.99 29.59 -5.59
C ASN A 70 -14.66 29.39 -4.12
N LEU A 71 -15.58 29.76 -3.21
CA LEU A 71 -15.36 29.65 -1.76
C LEU A 71 -15.22 28.19 -1.29
N THR A 72 -15.99 27.26 -1.85
CA THR A 72 -15.88 25.83 -1.49
C THR A 72 -14.59 25.18 -1.99
N HIS A 73 -13.79 25.83 -2.82
CA HIS A 73 -12.44 25.36 -3.19
C HIS A 73 -11.33 25.89 -2.27
N GLN A 74 -11.67 26.67 -1.23
CA GLN A 74 -10.71 27.17 -0.26
C GLN A 74 -10.07 26.03 0.53
N GLY A 75 -8.74 26.09 0.67
CA GLY A 75 -7.97 25.01 1.28
C GLY A 75 -8.28 24.76 2.75
N ILE A 76 -8.69 25.80 3.48
CA ILE A 76 -9.01 25.69 4.90
C ILE A 76 -10.17 24.71 5.16
N ILE A 77 -11.16 24.67 4.27
CA ILE A 77 -12.33 23.77 4.36
C ILE A 77 -11.88 22.32 4.24
N TRP A 78 -11.13 22.00 3.19
CA TRP A 78 -10.71 20.62 2.92
C TRP A 78 -9.61 20.13 3.86
N LYS A 79 -8.68 20.99 4.26
CA LYS A 79 -7.67 20.65 5.28
C LYS A 79 -8.30 20.35 6.63
N ARG A 80 -9.43 20.99 6.95
CA ARG A 80 -10.21 20.70 8.15
C ARG A 80 -10.86 19.32 8.07
N PHE A 81 -11.55 18.99 6.97
CA PHE A 81 -12.07 17.63 6.77
C PHE A 81 -10.96 16.57 6.79
N LEU A 82 -9.81 16.84 6.16
CA LEU A 82 -8.66 15.94 6.15
C LEU A 82 -8.15 15.64 7.57
N ARG A 83 -8.19 16.61 8.49
CA ARG A 83 -7.87 16.39 9.91
C ARG A 83 -8.96 15.59 10.62
N GLN A 84 -10.23 15.83 10.31
CA GLN A 84 -11.38 15.16 10.95
C GLN A 84 -11.46 13.67 10.59
N ILE A 85 -11.17 13.29 9.34
CA ILE A 85 -11.21 11.87 8.92
C ILE A 85 -10.10 11.01 9.53
N GLY A 86 -9.10 11.66 10.17
CA GLY A 86 -8.03 11.04 10.93
C GLY A 86 -7.32 9.91 10.17
N PRO A 87 -7.32 8.66 10.67
CA PRO A 87 -6.60 7.54 10.06
C PRO A 87 -7.12 7.14 8.67
N ASN A 88 -8.28 7.63 8.23
CA ASN A 88 -8.74 7.43 6.86
C ASN A 88 -8.00 8.30 5.84
N ALA A 89 -7.32 9.36 6.30
CA ALA A 89 -6.54 10.21 5.42
C ALA A 89 -5.43 9.38 4.77
N PRO A 90 -5.26 9.45 3.44
CA PRO A 90 -4.15 8.79 2.79
C PRO A 90 -2.83 9.33 3.32
N GLN A 91 -1.87 8.44 3.58
CA GLN A 91 -0.59 8.85 4.12
C GLN A 91 0.23 9.56 3.07
N LEU A 92 0.52 10.83 3.30
CA LEU A 92 1.30 11.60 2.36
C LEU A 92 2.80 11.34 2.51
N PRO A 93 3.60 11.52 1.44
CA PRO A 93 5.04 11.51 1.58
C PRO A 93 5.46 12.51 2.67
N PRO A 94 6.42 12.17 3.55
CA PRO A 94 6.87 13.06 4.63
C PRO A 94 7.81 14.16 4.09
N SER A 95 7.42 14.83 3.01
CA SER A 95 8.15 15.97 2.45
C SER A 95 7.52 17.30 2.84
N SER A 96 8.30 18.37 2.73
CA SER A 96 7.84 19.73 3.02
C SER A 96 6.59 20.10 2.20
N ARG A 97 6.57 19.73 0.91
CA ARG A 97 5.47 19.95 -0.04
C ARG A 97 4.13 19.40 0.45
N TYR A 98 4.15 18.26 1.14
CA TYR A 98 2.96 17.57 1.61
C TYR A 98 2.60 17.86 3.08
N SER A 99 3.38 18.70 3.75
CA SER A 99 3.01 19.16 5.10
C SER A 99 1.66 19.88 5.08
N PRO A 100 0.89 19.85 6.19
CA PRO A 100 -0.43 20.50 6.26
C PRO A 100 -0.43 21.98 5.87
N ARG A 101 0.69 22.68 6.06
CA ARG A 101 0.86 24.08 5.68
C ARG A 101 0.92 24.25 4.17
N PHE A 102 1.74 23.46 3.48
CA PHE A 102 2.01 23.59 2.05
C PHE A 102 1.08 22.78 1.14
N LEU A 103 0.32 21.83 1.71
CA LEU A 103 -0.67 21.04 0.97
C LEU A 103 -1.63 21.97 0.22
N THR A 104 -1.79 21.77 -1.09
CA THR A 104 -2.67 22.63 -1.88
C THR A 104 -4.14 22.33 -1.57
N SER A 105 -5.04 23.28 -1.84
CA SER A 105 -6.47 23.05 -1.62
C SER A 105 -7.03 21.95 -2.52
N PHE A 106 -6.48 21.77 -3.72
CA PHE A 106 -6.85 20.69 -4.63
C PHE A 106 -6.42 19.32 -4.10
N GLU A 107 -5.19 19.21 -3.61
CA GLU A 107 -4.70 17.96 -3.04
C GLU A 107 -5.48 17.59 -1.77
N ALA A 108 -5.74 18.55 -0.88
CA ALA A 108 -6.55 18.31 0.32
C ALA A 108 -7.96 17.80 -0.01
N GLU A 109 -8.64 18.47 -0.95
CA GLU A 109 -9.95 18.03 -1.45
C GLU A 109 -9.88 16.62 -2.04
N ARG A 110 -8.89 16.37 -2.90
CA ARG A 110 -8.70 15.08 -3.55
C ARG A 110 -8.51 13.95 -2.55
N LEU A 111 -7.74 14.17 -1.49
CA LEU A 111 -7.51 13.17 -0.46
C LEU A 111 -8.79 12.85 0.32
N VAL A 112 -9.57 13.87 0.68
CA VAL A 112 -10.85 13.71 1.39
C VAL A 112 -11.86 12.95 0.52
N VAL A 113 -12.07 13.39 -0.73
CA VAL A 113 -13.01 12.74 -1.65
C VAL A 113 -12.60 11.29 -1.93
N ARG A 114 -11.30 11.01 -2.09
CA ARG A 114 -10.81 9.64 -2.26
C ARG A 114 -11.06 8.80 -1.03
N ALA A 115 -10.74 9.30 0.17
CA ALA A 115 -10.94 8.54 1.40
C ALA A 115 -12.41 8.14 1.59
N ILE A 116 -13.35 9.07 1.38
CA ILE A 116 -14.80 8.84 1.48
C ILE A 116 -15.25 7.83 0.42
N THR A 117 -14.99 8.12 -0.85
CA THR A 117 -15.55 7.31 -1.95
C THR A 117 -14.91 5.94 -2.04
N LEU A 118 -13.64 5.80 -1.64
CA LEU A 118 -13.01 4.51 -1.48
C LEU A 118 -13.71 3.70 -0.41
N ASP A 119 -13.96 4.27 0.77
CA ASP A 119 -14.59 3.53 1.86
C ASP A 119 -15.99 3.05 1.47
N MET A 120 -16.81 3.97 0.93
CA MET A 120 -18.15 3.65 0.43
C MET A 120 -18.12 2.51 -0.62
N ASN A 121 -17.21 2.59 -1.59
CA ASN A 121 -17.08 1.55 -2.61
C ASN A 121 -16.57 0.24 -2.01
N TRP A 122 -15.63 0.30 -1.07
CA TRP A 122 -15.00 -0.86 -0.46
C TRP A 122 -15.98 -1.66 0.41
N VAL A 123 -16.89 -0.98 1.10
CA VAL A 123 -17.92 -1.60 1.95
C VAL A 123 -19.20 -1.95 1.20
N SER A 124 -19.34 -1.50 -0.05
CA SER A 124 -20.48 -1.83 -0.92
C SER A 124 -20.61 -3.34 -1.09
N SER A 125 -21.85 -3.83 -1.16
CA SER A 125 -22.14 -5.23 -1.52
C SER A 125 -21.67 -5.60 -2.94
N HIS A 126 -21.57 -4.59 -3.82
CA HIS A 126 -21.13 -4.70 -5.19
C HIS A 126 -20.06 -3.62 -5.44
N PRO A 127 -18.82 -3.85 -4.97
CA PRO A 127 -17.74 -2.89 -5.19
C PRO A 127 -17.42 -2.85 -6.69
N SER A 128 -17.14 -1.68 -7.25
CA SER A 128 -16.94 -1.50 -8.69
C SER A 128 -15.63 -0.78 -9.02
N THR A 129 -15.12 -0.99 -10.22
CA THR A 129 -13.99 -0.21 -10.73
C THR A 129 -14.50 1.09 -11.34
N LEU A 130 -13.92 2.22 -10.95
CA LEU A 130 -14.43 3.54 -11.36
C LEU A 130 -13.71 4.09 -12.58
N PHE A 131 -12.38 4.09 -12.56
CA PHE A 131 -11.57 4.57 -13.67
C PHE A 131 -10.48 3.58 -14.02
N ARG A 132 -10.16 3.56 -15.31
CA ARG A 132 -9.06 2.78 -15.86
C ARG A 132 -8.19 3.69 -16.71
N LYS A 133 -6.89 3.67 -16.47
CA LYS A 133 -5.90 4.41 -17.27
C LYS A 133 -4.68 3.52 -17.54
N SER A 134 -3.98 3.82 -18.61
CA SER A 134 -2.72 3.13 -18.96
C SER A 134 -1.67 4.18 -19.29
N PHE A 135 -0.46 3.99 -18.80
CA PHE A 135 0.64 4.93 -18.95
C PHE A 135 1.88 4.21 -19.46
N MET A 136 2.57 4.81 -20.43
CA MET A 136 3.81 4.25 -20.97
C MET A 136 4.94 4.37 -19.94
N ALA A 137 5.48 3.23 -19.51
CA ALA A 137 6.63 3.16 -18.61
C ALA A 137 7.99 3.14 -19.35
N HIS A 138 7.97 2.98 -20.68
CA HIS A 138 9.13 2.87 -21.58
C HIS A 138 10.09 1.68 -21.30
N ARG A 139 9.83 0.91 -20.24
CA ARG A 139 10.60 -0.27 -19.81
C ARG A 139 9.65 -1.41 -19.44
N LEU A 140 10.15 -2.64 -19.46
CA LEU A 140 9.40 -3.81 -19.00
C LEU A 140 9.48 -3.90 -17.48
N ILE A 141 8.34 -3.80 -16.80
CA ILE A 141 8.28 -3.89 -15.34
C ILE A 141 8.31 -5.36 -14.91
N GLN A 142 9.24 -5.69 -14.01
CA GLN A 142 9.47 -7.04 -13.50
C GLN A 142 8.83 -7.26 -12.13
N SER A 143 8.81 -6.22 -11.29
CA SER A 143 8.17 -6.15 -9.98
C SER A 143 7.99 -4.68 -9.60
N MET A 144 7.01 -4.36 -8.77
CA MET A 144 6.77 -2.99 -8.32
C MET A 144 6.18 -2.95 -6.90
N VAL A 145 6.45 -1.85 -6.22
CA VAL A 145 5.93 -1.51 -4.89
C VAL A 145 5.45 -0.07 -4.95
N VAL A 146 4.23 0.16 -4.49
CA VAL A 146 3.67 1.51 -4.34
C VAL A 146 3.84 1.93 -2.90
N LEU A 147 4.32 3.15 -2.68
CA LEU A 147 4.42 3.71 -1.34
C LEU A 147 3.08 4.30 -0.90
N PRO A 148 2.80 4.36 0.41
CA PRO A 148 1.56 4.93 0.95
C PRO A 148 1.24 6.32 0.37
N GLY A 149 -0.05 6.60 0.22
CA GLY A 149 -0.59 7.81 -0.42
C GLY A 149 -0.51 7.81 -1.94
N GLY A 150 0.11 6.80 -2.53
CA GLY A 150 0.14 6.50 -3.95
C GLY A 150 0.70 7.62 -4.78
N LYS A 151 1.63 8.39 -4.21
CA LYS A 151 2.37 9.44 -4.91
C LYS A 151 3.54 8.86 -5.69
N TYR A 152 4.23 7.88 -5.09
CA TYR A 152 5.44 7.29 -5.63
C TYR A 152 5.31 5.78 -5.78
N MET A 153 5.90 5.25 -6.84
CA MET A 153 6.04 3.82 -7.08
C MET A 153 7.50 3.51 -7.41
N VAL A 154 8.01 2.42 -6.87
CA VAL A 154 9.35 1.90 -7.16
C VAL A 154 9.17 0.61 -7.94
N ALA A 155 9.84 0.49 -9.09
CA ALA A 155 9.79 -0.71 -9.91
C ALA A 155 11.19 -1.25 -10.22
N SER A 156 11.32 -2.58 -10.23
CA SER A 156 12.39 -3.23 -10.96
C SER A 156 11.98 -3.30 -12.42
N VAL A 157 12.79 -2.71 -13.29
CA VAL A 157 12.52 -2.66 -14.72
C VAL A 157 13.63 -3.33 -15.51
N SER A 158 13.32 -3.76 -16.73
CA SER A 158 14.31 -4.20 -17.70
C SER A 158 14.08 -3.55 -19.05
N ASN A 159 15.09 -3.58 -19.90
CA ASN A 159 14.87 -3.34 -21.32
C ASN A 159 14.13 -4.55 -21.97
N TRP A 160 13.76 -4.39 -23.24
CA TRP A 160 13.06 -5.41 -24.02
C TRP A 160 13.85 -6.72 -24.18
N ALA A 161 15.18 -6.62 -24.31
CA ALA A 161 16.06 -7.78 -24.41
C ALA A 161 16.33 -8.48 -23.05
N LYS A 162 15.80 -7.96 -21.94
CA LYS A 162 15.95 -8.51 -20.58
C LYS A 162 17.43 -8.72 -20.16
N ASN A 163 18.35 -7.96 -20.74
CA ASN A 163 19.78 -8.02 -20.43
C ASN A 163 20.28 -6.81 -19.62
N PHE A 164 19.51 -5.73 -19.57
CA PHE A 164 19.75 -4.59 -18.69
C PHE A 164 18.60 -4.43 -17.72
N TYR A 165 18.94 -4.31 -16.44
CA TYR A 165 17.99 -4.12 -15.35
C TYR A 165 18.27 -2.78 -14.67
N SER A 166 17.21 -2.14 -14.20
CA SER A 166 17.29 -0.89 -13.44
C SER A 166 16.25 -0.87 -12.32
N LEU A 167 16.45 0.00 -11.35
CA LEU A 167 15.38 0.48 -10.49
C LEU A 167 14.88 1.81 -11.06
N CYS A 168 13.56 1.96 -11.15
CA CYS A 168 12.92 3.18 -11.62
C CYS A 168 11.92 3.67 -10.56
N ILE A 169 11.93 4.98 -10.29
CA ILE A 169 10.94 5.64 -9.44
C ILE A 169 9.98 6.42 -10.33
N PHE A 170 8.70 6.15 -10.16
CA PHE A 170 7.62 6.83 -10.85
C PHE A 170 6.87 7.76 -9.89
N ALA A 171 6.54 8.96 -10.34
CA ALA A 171 5.45 9.76 -9.76
C ALA A 171 4.13 9.34 -10.42
N LEU A 172 3.11 9.05 -9.63
CA LEU A 172 1.86 8.45 -10.10
C LEU A 172 0.73 9.46 -10.40
N ASP A 173 0.90 10.71 -9.95
CA ASP A 173 -0.05 11.82 -10.14
C ASP A 173 0.68 13.08 -10.62
N HIS A 174 1.49 12.96 -11.67
CA HIS A 174 2.08 14.09 -12.35
C HIS A 174 1.01 14.83 -13.18
N ARG A 175 0.95 16.17 -13.10
CA ARG A 175 -0.11 16.95 -13.77
C ARG A 175 -0.10 16.79 -15.29
N VAL A 176 1.09 16.76 -15.90
CA VAL A 176 1.24 16.73 -17.36
C VAL A 176 1.18 15.31 -17.95
N GLY A 177 1.62 14.29 -17.20
CA GLY A 177 1.81 12.93 -17.73
C GLY A 177 1.04 11.82 -17.01
N GLY A 178 0.37 12.13 -15.91
CA GLY A 178 -0.20 11.14 -14.99
C GLY A 178 0.90 10.33 -14.31
N ILE A 179 1.43 9.29 -14.96
CA ILE A 179 2.57 8.52 -14.45
C ILE A 179 3.86 8.89 -15.20
N VAL A 180 4.87 9.33 -14.46
CA VAL A 180 6.14 9.81 -15.01
C VAL A 180 7.31 9.13 -14.30
N ALA A 181 8.26 8.61 -15.07
CA ALA A 181 9.54 8.14 -14.54
C ALA A 181 10.41 9.34 -14.15
N LEU A 182 10.76 9.45 -12.86
CA LEU A 182 11.56 10.57 -12.34
C LEU A 182 13.05 10.23 -12.26
N ALA A 183 13.39 9.03 -11.82
CA ALA A 183 14.76 8.63 -11.57
C ALA A 183 14.97 7.15 -11.91
N GLU A 184 16.08 6.84 -12.57
CA GLU A 184 16.50 5.48 -12.93
C GLU A 184 17.94 5.24 -12.43
N THR A 185 18.20 4.07 -11.83
CA THR A 185 19.58 3.61 -11.56
C THR A 185 19.77 2.19 -12.09
N PRO A 186 20.88 1.92 -12.81
CA PRO A 186 21.15 0.57 -13.30
C PRO A 186 21.41 -0.39 -12.13
N VAL A 187 20.91 -1.61 -12.27
CA VAL A 187 21.22 -2.73 -11.38
C VAL A 187 21.74 -3.90 -12.20
N LYS A 188 22.69 -4.65 -11.63
CA LYS A 188 23.37 -5.71 -12.40
C LYS A 188 22.43 -6.83 -12.87
N GLN A 189 21.33 -7.06 -12.14
CA GLN A 189 20.38 -8.15 -12.33
C GLN A 189 19.01 -7.73 -11.79
N LYS A 190 17.96 -8.50 -12.10
CA LYS A 190 16.62 -8.33 -11.56
C LYS A 190 16.62 -8.17 -10.03
N ALA A 191 15.83 -7.20 -9.54
CA ALA A 191 15.65 -6.94 -8.13
C ALA A 191 14.44 -7.74 -7.59
N TYR A 192 14.73 -8.74 -6.75
CA TYR A 192 13.76 -9.59 -6.05
C TYR A 192 13.41 -9.01 -4.69
N ASN A 193 12.27 -9.45 -4.15
CA ASN A 193 11.80 -9.05 -2.81
C ASN A 193 11.88 -7.54 -2.60
N LEU A 194 11.53 -6.79 -3.65
CA LEU A 194 11.57 -5.33 -3.65
C LEU A 194 10.68 -4.81 -2.52
N ARG A 195 11.25 -3.96 -1.67
CA ARG A 195 10.55 -3.24 -0.60
C ARG A 195 10.94 -1.78 -0.66
N ALA A 196 9.99 -0.91 -0.40
CA ALA A 196 10.22 0.53 -0.33
C ALA A 196 9.41 1.11 0.84
N LYS A 197 10.00 2.02 1.61
CA LYS A 197 9.32 2.73 2.69
C LYS A 197 9.81 4.19 2.74
N TYR A 198 8.95 5.10 3.17
CA TYR A 198 9.38 6.44 3.54
C TYR A 198 10.14 6.38 4.86
N MET A 199 11.34 6.94 4.91
CA MET A 199 12.17 6.99 6.11
C MET A 199 13.04 8.24 6.10
N THR A 200 13.43 8.71 7.29
CA THR A 200 14.39 9.80 7.42
C THR A 200 15.80 9.24 7.54
N ILE A 201 16.70 9.59 6.61
CA ILE A 201 18.11 9.20 6.64
C ILE A 201 18.97 10.44 6.78
N ASP A 202 19.79 10.50 7.84
CA ASP A 202 20.66 11.65 8.15
C ASP A 202 19.87 12.98 8.18
N GLY A 203 18.66 12.96 8.73
CA GLY A 203 17.75 14.13 8.78
C GLY A 203 16.98 14.42 7.48
N ASN A 204 17.22 13.67 6.40
CA ASN A 204 16.57 13.91 5.11
C ASN A 204 15.42 12.91 4.86
N PRO A 205 14.16 13.37 4.71
CA PRO A 205 13.06 12.54 4.30
C PRO A 205 13.33 11.89 2.94
N SER A 206 13.20 10.57 2.86
CA SER A 206 13.65 9.79 1.71
C SER A 206 12.77 8.58 1.46
N ILE A 207 12.85 8.06 0.24
CA ILE A 207 12.39 6.71 -0.10
C ILE A 207 13.60 5.78 0.07
N VAL A 208 13.48 4.82 0.99
CA VAL A 208 14.47 3.76 1.17
C VAL A 208 14.00 2.51 0.45
N ILE A 209 14.83 1.99 -0.44
CA ILE A 209 14.53 0.86 -1.31
C ILE A 209 15.48 -0.27 -0.99
N ALA A 210 14.95 -1.43 -0.65
CA ALA A 210 15.73 -2.64 -0.41
C ALA A 210 15.30 -3.77 -1.35
N TYR A 211 16.27 -4.55 -1.82
CA TYR A 211 16.04 -5.65 -2.74
C TYR A 211 17.15 -6.70 -2.67
N VAL A 212 16.80 -7.92 -3.05
CA VAL A 212 17.74 -9.05 -3.19
C VAL A 212 18.10 -9.23 -4.66
N ARG A 213 19.36 -9.55 -4.95
CA ARG A 213 19.82 -10.02 -6.26
C ARG A 213 20.69 -11.28 -6.10
N ARG A 214 20.76 -12.07 -7.17
CA ARG A 214 21.39 -13.40 -7.18
C ARG A 214 22.58 -13.41 -8.12
N LYS A 215 23.80 -13.34 -7.58
CA LYS A 215 25.04 -13.37 -8.37
C LYS A 215 25.51 -14.81 -8.50
N LYS A 216 26.02 -15.20 -9.67
CA LYS A 216 26.78 -16.46 -9.78
C LYS A 216 28.04 -16.38 -8.92
N VAL A 217 28.32 -17.45 -8.18
CA VAL A 217 29.69 -17.68 -7.69
C VAL A 217 30.53 -17.98 -8.91
N VAL A 218 31.65 -17.29 -9.10
CA VAL A 218 32.55 -17.52 -10.24
C VAL A 218 33.11 -18.93 -10.07
N SER A 219 32.47 -19.89 -10.74
CA SER A 219 32.97 -21.26 -10.88
C SER A 219 33.98 -21.28 -12.03
N ILE A 220 35.00 -22.12 -11.89
CA ILE A 220 36.01 -22.36 -12.93
C ILE A 220 35.41 -23.08 -14.13
N ASP A 221 34.26 -23.75 -13.96
CA ASP A 221 33.64 -24.56 -15.00
C ASP A 221 32.88 -23.73 -16.06
N GLU A 222 33.26 -23.91 -17.33
CA GLU A 222 32.66 -23.23 -18.49
C GLU A 222 31.17 -23.56 -18.66
N SER A 223 30.73 -24.73 -18.18
CA SER A 223 29.33 -25.17 -18.23
C SER A 223 28.36 -24.19 -17.52
N SER A 224 28.87 -23.45 -16.52
CA SER A 224 28.09 -22.52 -15.71
C SER A 224 27.83 -21.15 -16.36
N ARG A 225 28.49 -20.84 -17.49
CA ARG A 225 28.42 -19.52 -18.13
C ARG A 225 27.01 -19.15 -18.59
N ASN A 226 26.19 -20.14 -18.99
CA ASN A 226 24.88 -19.91 -19.61
C ASN A 226 23.68 -19.90 -18.64
N VAL A 227 23.87 -20.19 -17.35
CA VAL A 227 22.76 -20.23 -16.38
C VAL A 227 22.28 -18.80 -16.08
N ASP A 228 21.07 -18.36 -16.41
CA ASP A 228 20.63 -17.03 -15.95
C ASP A 228 20.07 -17.11 -14.52
N PRO A 229 20.67 -16.45 -13.50
CA PRO A 229 20.09 -16.45 -12.15
C PRO A 229 18.69 -15.83 -12.11
N SER A 230 18.29 -15.09 -13.15
CA SER A 230 17.05 -14.33 -13.15
C SER A 230 15.78 -15.20 -13.25
N ILE A 231 15.91 -16.41 -13.81
CA ILE A 231 14.79 -17.34 -14.08
C ILE A 231 14.44 -18.19 -12.86
N TYR A 232 15.34 -18.31 -11.89
CA TYR A 232 15.13 -19.10 -10.69
C TYR A 232 14.46 -18.20 -9.64
N HIS A 233 13.16 -18.35 -9.43
CA HIS A 233 12.40 -17.55 -8.47
C HIS A 233 11.76 -18.46 -7.40
N GLU A 234 12.19 -18.37 -6.14
CA GLU A 234 11.79 -19.36 -5.12
C GLU A 234 10.39 -19.15 -4.53
N ILE A 235 9.85 -17.92 -4.56
CA ILE A 235 8.60 -17.58 -3.85
C ILE A 235 7.35 -17.59 -4.75
N ARG A 236 7.45 -17.17 -6.02
CA ARG A 236 6.34 -17.21 -6.99
C ARG A 236 6.24 -18.52 -7.74
N ASN A 237 7.36 -19.20 -7.97
CA ASN A 237 7.33 -20.54 -8.54
C ASN A 237 6.84 -21.44 -7.41
N ASN A 238 5.61 -21.92 -7.57
CA ASN A 238 4.98 -22.99 -6.81
C ASN A 238 5.96 -23.66 -5.83
N PRO A 239 5.81 -23.53 -4.49
CA PRO A 239 6.74 -24.13 -3.54
C PRO A 239 6.85 -25.67 -3.66
N ARG A 240 5.97 -26.29 -4.47
CA ARG A 240 6.03 -27.71 -4.87
C ARG A 240 7.04 -28.01 -5.99
N LEU A 241 7.58 -26.98 -6.64
CA LEU A 241 8.52 -27.05 -7.77
C LEU A 241 9.65 -26.05 -7.54
N LYS A 242 10.28 -26.09 -6.37
CA LYS A 242 11.55 -25.38 -6.16
C LYS A 242 12.54 -25.94 -7.18
N ILE A 243 12.81 -25.19 -8.24
CA ILE A 243 13.83 -25.55 -9.20
C ILE A 243 15.15 -25.18 -8.56
N ASP A 244 15.86 -26.19 -8.07
CA ASP A 244 17.20 -25.99 -7.55
C ASP A 244 18.09 -25.46 -8.69
N PRO A 245 18.81 -24.35 -8.47
CA PRO A 245 19.67 -23.82 -9.49
C PRO A 245 20.81 -24.83 -9.75
N PRO A 246 21.24 -25.03 -11.00
CA PRO A 246 22.30 -25.97 -11.33
C PRO A 246 23.67 -25.54 -10.78
N VAL A 247 23.78 -24.31 -10.26
CA VAL A 247 24.99 -23.75 -9.65
C VAL A 247 24.63 -22.98 -8.38
N PRO A 248 25.52 -22.94 -7.38
CA PRO A 248 25.31 -22.13 -6.19
C PRO A 248 25.28 -20.64 -6.52
N PHE A 249 24.36 -19.91 -5.90
CA PHE A 249 24.28 -18.46 -6.00
C PHE A 249 24.87 -17.77 -4.77
N GLN A 250 25.52 -16.63 -4.99
CA GLN A 250 25.78 -15.63 -3.96
C GLN A 250 24.62 -14.64 -3.96
N TYR A 251 23.96 -14.51 -2.82
CA TYR A 251 22.86 -13.59 -2.63
C TYR A 251 23.39 -12.24 -2.15
N VAL A 252 22.84 -11.16 -2.70
CA VAL A 252 23.22 -9.79 -2.33
C VAL A 252 21.96 -9.00 -2.01
N CYS A 253 21.79 -8.60 -0.76
CA CYS A 253 20.74 -7.66 -0.36
C CYS A 253 21.33 -6.24 -0.43
N SER A 254 20.75 -5.39 -1.27
CA SER A 254 21.19 -4.00 -1.46
C SER A 254 20.11 -3.06 -0.96
N CYS A 255 20.52 -1.96 -0.33
CA CYS A 255 19.63 -0.91 0.14
C CYS A 255 20.12 0.44 -0.36
N VAL A 256 19.24 1.17 -1.05
CA VAL A 256 19.51 2.49 -1.64
C VAL A 256 18.50 3.50 -1.13
N GLN A 257 18.90 4.77 -1.09
CA GLN A 257 18.07 5.90 -0.70
C GLN A 257 17.85 6.80 -1.91
N VAL A 258 16.66 7.39 -2.00
CA VAL A 258 16.40 8.56 -2.84
C VAL A 258 15.74 9.66 -2.01
N SER A 259 16.30 10.87 -2.06
CA SER A 259 15.76 12.04 -1.35
C SER A 259 14.38 12.41 -1.89
N LEU A 260 13.41 12.68 -1.00
CA LEU A 260 12.10 13.18 -1.40
C LEU A 260 12.18 14.59 -1.98
N ASP A 261 13.07 15.45 -1.48
CA ASP A 261 13.23 16.81 -2.01
C ASP A 261 13.71 16.79 -3.47
N ALA A 262 14.61 15.85 -3.80
CA ALA A 262 15.06 15.66 -5.18
C ALA A 262 13.92 15.16 -6.09
N LEU A 263 13.11 14.23 -5.61
CA LEU A 263 11.95 13.73 -6.35
C LEU A 263 10.85 14.79 -6.51
N ASP A 264 10.60 15.59 -5.48
CA ASP A 264 9.61 16.67 -5.52
C ASP A 264 10.03 17.78 -6.50
N ALA A 265 11.33 18.07 -6.60
CA ALA A 265 11.89 19.00 -7.58
C ALA A 265 11.74 18.45 -9.01
N LEU A 266 12.00 17.16 -9.23
CA LEU A 266 11.78 16.50 -10.53
C LEU A 266 10.29 16.35 -10.88
N ALA A 267 9.41 16.27 -9.88
CA ALA A 267 7.96 16.22 -10.04
C ALA A 267 7.30 17.61 -10.06
N ASP A 268 8.07 18.66 -10.36
CA ASP A 268 7.54 20.00 -10.56
C ASP A 268 6.70 20.03 -11.84
N PRO A 269 5.39 20.36 -11.77
CA PRO A 269 4.53 20.38 -12.95
C PRO A 269 4.91 21.43 -14.00
N ARG A 270 5.80 22.38 -13.68
CA ARG A 270 6.35 23.35 -14.63
C ARG A 270 7.38 22.75 -15.57
N LEU A 271 7.95 21.60 -15.20
CA LEU A 271 8.86 20.84 -16.04
C LEU A 271 8.05 19.78 -16.79
N ASP A 272 7.99 19.91 -18.12
CA ASP A 272 7.33 18.92 -18.96
C ASP A 272 8.15 17.61 -18.95
N PRO A 273 7.60 16.49 -18.47
CA PRO A 273 8.31 15.22 -18.46
C PRO A 273 8.85 14.85 -19.84
N TYR A 274 10.07 14.30 -19.88
CA TYR A 274 10.74 13.89 -21.12
C TYR A 274 11.09 15.04 -22.08
N SER A 275 10.83 16.30 -21.72
CA SER A 275 11.37 17.45 -22.44
C SER A 275 12.89 17.54 -22.29
N ARG A 276 13.53 18.28 -23.19
CA ARG A 276 14.97 18.53 -23.11
C ARG A 276 15.30 19.28 -21.82
N GLU A 277 14.48 20.25 -21.45
CA GLU A 277 14.58 21.05 -20.24
C GLU A 277 14.51 20.17 -18.99
N PHE A 278 13.61 19.17 -18.98
CA PHE A 278 13.54 18.19 -17.90
C PHE A 278 14.83 17.38 -17.77
N PHE A 279 15.40 16.88 -18.88
CA PHE A 279 16.65 16.12 -18.83
C PHE A 279 17.86 16.99 -18.45
N GLU A 280 17.92 18.24 -18.90
CA GLU A 280 18.96 19.20 -18.52
C GLU A 280 18.85 19.53 -17.01
N PHE A 281 17.63 19.79 -16.52
CA PHE A 281 17.39 20.00 -15.09
C PHE A 281 17.73 18.76 -14.26
N ALA A 282 17.28 17.58 -14.67
CA ALA A 282 17.58 16.32 -13.98
C ALA A 282 19.09 16.01 -13.98
N GLY A 283 19.78 16.28 -15.08
CA GLY A 283 21.24 16.13 -15.19
C GLY A 283 22.02 17.14 -14.34
N SER A 284 21.42 18.28 -13.98
CA SER A 284 21.98 19.26 -13.06
C SER A 284 21.81 18.88 -11.57
N GLN A 285 20.87 17.97 -11.26
CA GLN A 285 20.67 17.47 -9.91
C GLN A 285 21.75 16.44 -9.53
N PRO A 286 22.10 16.30 -8.24
CA PRO A 286 22.99 15.22 -7.80
C PRO A 286 22.39 13.85 -8.13
N PRO A 287 23.22 12.79 -8.24
CA PRO A 287 22.74 11.43 -8.48
C PRO A 287 21.63 11.05 -7.48
N PRO A 288 20.43 10.66 -7.97
CA PRO A 288 19.27 10.54 -7.09
C PRO A 288 19.38 9.36 -6.11
N PHE A 289 20.14 8.33 -6.48
CA PHE A 289 20.31 7.13 -5.65
C PHE A 289 21.62 7.15 -4.88
N ARG A 290 21.52 7.09 -3.55
CA ARG A 290 22.65 6.88 -2.64
C ARG A 290 22.63 5.45 -2.13
N LEU A 291 23.72 4.71 -2.33
CA LEU A 291 23.86 3.37 -1.77
C LEU A 291 24.07 3.45 -0.25
N LEU A 292 23.13 2.90 0.52
CA LEU A 292 23.23 2.85 1.99
C LEU A 292 23.95 1.60 2.47
N SER A 293 23.63 0.45 1.87
CA SER A 293 24.12 -0.83 2.38
C SER A 293 24.14 -1.92 1.32
N VAL A 294 25.12 -2.83 1.46
CA VAL A 294 25.20 -4.09 0.73
C VAL A 294 25.53 -5.21 1.70
N LEU A 295 24.66 -6.20 1.79
CA LEU A 295 24.89 -7.46 2.49
C LEU A 295 25.14 -8.56 1.45
N ARG A 296 26.10 -9.45 1.71
CA ARG A 296 26.43 -10.59 0.84
C ARG A 296 26.38 -11.87 1.65
N SER A 297 25.85 -12.93 1.06
CA SER A 297 25.72 -14.24 1.70
C SER A 297 25.77 -15.36 0.65
N SER A 298 26.33 -16.51 1.02
CA SER A 298 26.16 -17.77 0.26
C SER A 298 24.80 -18.42 0.56
N SER A 299 24.23 -18.18 1.74
CA SER A 299 22.85 -18.53 2.07
C SER A 299 21.87 -17.56 1.41
N GLU A 300 20.69 -18.05 1.05
CA GLU A 300 19.61 -17.24 0.47
C GLU A 300 19.23 -16.06 1.38
N PHE A 301 18.99 -14.90 0.75
CA PHE A 301 18.27 -13.80 1.40
C PHE A 301 16.78 -13.88 1.03
N GLY A 302 15.93 -14.00 2.04
CA GLY A 302 14.48 -14.12 1.92
C GLY A 302 13.77 -12.78 2.03
N MET A 303 12.72 -12.74 2.87
CA MET A 303 11.90 -11.55 3.09
C MET A 303 12.72 -10.40 3.68
N ILE A 304 12.40 -9.19 3.24
CA ILE A 304 12.97 -7.92 3.69
C ILE A 304 11.88 -7.13 4.40
N ASP A 305 12.26 -6.42 5.45
CA ASP A 305 11.46 -5.37 6.05
C ASP A 305 12.32 -4.12 6.36
N LEU A 306 11.67 -2.95 6.38
CA LEU A 306 12.29 -1.64 6.59
C LEU A 306 11.51 -0.88 7.67
N ALA A 307 12.19 -0.39 8.69
CA ALA A 307 11.56 0.40 9.75
C ALA A 307 12.56 1.33 10.45
N ILE A 308 12.06 2.34 11.16
CA ILE A 308 12.86 3.20 12.02
C ILE A 308 12.71 2.68 13.44
N ILE A 309 13.78 2.15 14.03
CA ILE A 309 13.79 1.63 15.41
C ILE A 309 14.56 2.63 16.26
N ASP A 310 13.92 3.22 17.26
CA ASP A 310 14.51 4.26 18.12
C ASP A 310 15.22 5.37 17.31
N ASP A 311 14.51 5.93 16.33
CA ASP A 311 15.01 6.96 15.38
C ASP A 311 16.16 6.50 14.48
N VAL A 312 16.52 5.21 14.50
CA VAL A 312 17.56 4.64 13.64
C VAL A 312 16.93 3.86 12.47
N PRO A 313 17.13 4.30 11.22
CA PRO A 313 16.65 3.58 10.06
C PRO A 313 17.33 2.21 9.97
N THR A 314 16.54 1.14 9.93
CA THR A 314 17.03 -0.24 10.03
C THR A 314 16.43 -1.12 8.93
N LEU A 315 17.30 -1.93 8.34
CA LEU A 315 16.96 -3.01 7.42
C LEU A 315 16.96 -4.35 8.17
N ALA A 316 15.90 -5.13 8.06
CA ALA A 316 15.90 -6.54 8.44
C ALA A 316 15.79 -7.42 7.18
N VAL A 317 16.59 -8.48 7.12
CA VAL A 317 16.51 -9.47 6.03
C VAL A 317 16.68 -10.88 6.58
N VAL A 318 15.80 -11.78 6.16
CA VAL A 318 15.91 -13.21 6.48
C VAL A 318 17.10 -13.79 5.72
N LYS A 319 17.99 -14.50 6.41
CA LYS A 319 19.16 -15.20 5.86
C LYS A 319 19.02 -16.70 6.13
N GLY A 320 18.96 -17.51 5.08
CA GLY A 320 18.74 -18.95 5.21
C GLY A 320 17.36 -19.26 5.79
N LEU A 321 17.29 -20.24 6.70
CA LEU A 321 16.01 -20.75 7.22
C LEU A 321 15.58 -20.12 8.54
N GLU A 322 16.53 -19.73 9.41
CA GLU A 322 16.24 -19.41 10.83
C GLU A 322 16.90 -18.10 11.30
N THR A 323 17.64 -17.44 10.43
CA THR A 323 18.44 -16.26 10.79
C THR A 323 17.82 -15.00 10.23
N ILE A 324 17.80 -13.93 11.03
CA ILE A 324 17.44 -12.58 10.60
C ILE A 324 18.65 -11.68 10.82
N VAL A 325 19.05 -10.97 9.77
CA VAL A 325 20.15 -10.00 9.82
C VAL A 325 19.55 -8.61 9.86
N PHE A 326 19.88 -7.86 10.90
CA PHE A 326 19.56 -6.45 11.05
C PHE A 326 20.78 -5.63 10.66
N LYS A 327 20.54 -4.53 9.95
CA LYS A 327 21.57 -3.56 9.65
C LYS A 327 21.03 -2.14 9.78
N GLN A 328 21.68 -1.36 10.62
CA GLN A 328 21.45 0.09 10.68
C GLN A 328 21.89 0.74 9.36
N LEU A 329 21.11 1.70 8.89
CA LEU A 329 21.30 2.37 7.60
C LEU A 329 21.97 3.74 7.74
N THR A 330 22.65 3.97 8.87
CA THR A 330 23.41 5.19 9.19
C THR A 330 24.90 4.93 9.05
N GLY A 331 25.66 5.78 8.33
CA GLY A 331 27.13 5.75 8.26
C GLY A 331 27.77 4.35 8.17
N MET A 332 28.52 3.95 9.22
CA MET A 332 29.18 2.63 9.36
C MET A 332 28.24 1.53 9.91
N GLY A 333 26.94 1.66 9.67
CA GLY A 333 25.84 1.00 10.38
C GLY A 333 26.11 -0.42 10.84
N GLN A 334 25.85 -0.64 12.13
CA GLN A 334 26.14 -1.91 12.79
C GLN A 334 25.26 -3.03 12.21
N ILE A 335 25.85 -4.23 12.17
CA ILE A 335 25.17 -5.45 11.76
C ILE A 335 24.93 -6.28 13.01
N THR A 336 23.69 -6.69 13.20
CA THR A 336 23.27 -7.58 14.28
C THR A 336 22.63 -8.79 13.66
N THR A 337 22.90 -9.99 14.18
CA THR A 337 22.35 -11.23 13.65
C THR A 337 21.56 -11.93 14.75
N MET A 338 20.31 -12.24 14.46
CA MET A 338 19.42 -12.98 15.36
C MET A 338 19.16 -14.36 14.78
N ILE A 339 19.40 -15.42 15.57
CA ILE A 339 18.96 -16.78 15.25
C ILE A 339 17.72 -17.05 16.09
N CYS A 340 16.59 -17.31 15.44
CA CYS A 340 15.34 -17.61 16.14
C CYS A 340 15.44 -18.99 16.79
N ALA A 341 15.29 -19.07 18.12
CA ALA A 341 15.36 -20.33 18.83
C ALA A 341 14.28 -21.31 18.36
N ARG A 342 14.70 -22.58 18.20
CA ARG A 342 13.77 -23.70 18.04
C ARG A 342 13.11 -23.95 19.39
N GLU A 343 11.83 -24.29 19.38
CA GLU A 343 11.20 -24.87 20.57
C GLU A 343 11.88 -26.22 20.87
N GLU A 344 11.80 -26.71 22.11
CA GLU A 344 12.42 -27.97 22.57
C GLU A 344 11.82 -29.25 21.92
N MET A 345 11.37 -29.15 20.68
CA MET A 345 10.86 -30.24 19.86
C MET A 345 12.00 -30.88 19.07
N SER A 346 11.77 -32.14 18.68
CA SER A 346 12.70 -33.02 17.95
C SER A 346 13.64 -32.31 16.97
N SER A 347 14.92 -32.69 16.98
CA SER A 347 15.93 -32.20 16.04
C SER A 347 15.65 -32.53 14.56
N ALA A 348 14.65 -33.38 14.28
CA ALA A 348 14.23 -33.74 12.93
C ALA A 348 13.35 -32.68 12.24
N LEU A 349 12.85 -31.69 12.98
CA LEU A 349 11.99 -30.64 12.43
C LEU A 349 12.82 -29.56 11.72
N ILE A 350 12.37 -29.14 10.54
CA ILE A 350 12.92 -27.96 9.85
C ILE A 350 12.05 -26.75 10.15
N TYR A 351 12.68 -25.69 10.64
CA TYR A 351 12.06 -24.39 10.81
C TYR A 351 12.44 -23.50 9.66
N ARG A 352 11.46 -22.89 9.01
CA ARG A 352 11.68 -21.92 7.95
C ARG A 352 10.92 -20.64 8.26
N ILE A 353 11.64 -19.54 8.38
CA ILE A 353 11.05 -18.20 8.42
C ILE A 353 10.40 -17.92 7.06
N CYS A 354 9.09 -17.72 7.08
CA CYS A 354 8.28 -17.45 5.90
C CYS A 354 8.11 -15.95 5.66
N ASN A 355 7.89 -15.18 6.72
CA ASN A 355 7.73 -13.73 6.65
C ASN A 355 8.09 -13.08 7.98
N VAL A 356 8.43 -11.78 7.94
CA VAL A 356 8.85 -11.00 9.11
C VAL A 356 8.28 -9.58 9.05
N ARG A 357 8.06 -8.97 10.21
CA ARG A 357 7.64 -7.56 10.34
C ARG A 357 8.27 -6.94 11.60
N ILE A 358 9.03 -5.87 11.44
CA ILE A 358 9.55 -5.05 12.53
C ILE A 358 8.39 -4.27 13.16
N LEU A 359 8.32 -4.30 14.48
CA LEU A 359 7.39 -3.54 15.30
C LEU A 359 8.18 -2.44 16.03
N PRO A 360 8.42 -1.29 15.36
CA PRO A 360 9.42 -0.32 15.80
C PRO A 360 9.12 0.24 17.20
N TYR A 361 7.84 0.43 17.54
CA TYR A 361 7.43 1.00 18.81
C TYR A 361 7.66 0.08 20.03
N GLN A 362 7.75 -1.23 19.82
CA GLN A 362 7.97 -2.23 20.87
C GLN A 362 9.42 -2.73 20.90
N GLY A 363 10.25 -2.39 19.91
CA GLY A 363 11.59 -2.99 19.78
C GLY A 363 11.52 -4.50 19.51
N GLU A 364 10.44 -4.96 18.87
CA GLU A 364 10.17 -6.38 18.61
C GLU A 364 10.08 -6.66 17.12
N ILE A 365 10.23 -7.93 16.75
CA ILE A 365 10.01 -8.42 15.39
C ILE A 365 9.01 -9.59 15.43
N LEU A 366 7.93 -9.43 14.65
CA LEU A 366 6.98 -10.48 14.35
C LEU A 366 7.58 -11.41 13.30
N VAL A 367 7.65 -12.70 13.61
CA VAL A 367 8.24 -13.73 12.77
C VAL A 367 7.24 -14.86 12.57
N ILE A 368 6.96 -15.19 11.31
CA ILE A 368 6.12 -16.33 10.96
C ILE A 368 7.01 -17.46 10.46
N ARG A 369 6.95 -18.62 11.12
CA ARG A 369 7.74 -19.82 10.78
C ARG A 369 6.84 -20.96 10.36
N ALA A 370 7.19 -21.64 9.28
CA ALA A 370 6.67 -22.97 8.96
C ALA A 370 7.61 -24.03 9.54
N ILE A 371 7.03 -24.99 10.27
CA ILE A 371 7.72 -26.14 10.84
C ILE A 371 7.25 -27.37 10.07
N THR A 372 8.20 -28.05 9.43
CA THR A 372 7.93 -29.26 8.67
C THR A 372 8.75 -30.42 9.20
N ASP A 373 8.09 -31.55 9.44
CA ASP A 373 8.78 -32.80 9.75
C ASP A 373 9.45 -33.35 8.48
N MET A 374 10.73 -33.71 8.59
CA MET A 374 11.48 -34.34 7.50
C MET A 374 11.30 -35.85 7.46
N THR A 375 10.65 -36.45 8.46
CA THR A 375 10.35 -37.88 8.40
C THR A 375 9.46 -38.15 7.19
N PRO A 376 9.89 -39.01 6.25
CA PRO A 376 9.12 -39.29 5.05
C PRO A 376 7.82 -39.99 5.45
N THR A 377 6.70 -39.27 5.33
CA THR A 377 5.37 -39.88 5.50
C THR A 377 5.19 -40.93 4.41
N ALA A 378 5.05 -42.21 4.78
CA ALA A 378 4.77 -43.27 3.81
C ALA A 378 3.44 -42.96 3.10
N THR A 379 3.52 -42.51 1.84
CA THR A 379 2.34 -42.18 1.04
C THR A 379 1.68 -43.47 0.56
N SER A 380 0.45 -43.72 1.00
CA SER A 380 -0.35 -44.87 0.55
C SER A 380 -0.78 -44.79 -0.91
N ASP A 381 -0.66 -43.62 -1.55
CA ASP A 381 -1.00 -43.41 -2.96
C ASP A 381 0.27 -43.27 -3.81
N ILE A 382 0.57 -44.30 -4.59
CA ILE A 382 1.73 -44.37 -5.50
C ILE A 382 1.59 -43.38 -6.67
N ARG A 383 0.38 -42.89 -6.98
CA ARG A 383 0.13 -42.00 -8.12
C ARG A 383 -0.12 -40.55 -7.75
N GLY A 384 -0.32 -40.25 -6.46
CA GLY A 384 -0.48 -38.88 -5.96
C GLY A 384 0.85 -38.15 -5.82
N PRO A 385 0.88 -36.80 -5.92
CA PRO A 385 2.03 -36.05 -5.43
C PRO A 385 2.24 -36.38 -3.94
N PRO A 386 3.49 -36.44 -3.46
CA PRO A 386 3.77 -36.84 -2.09
C PRO A 386 2.97 -35.98 -1.11
N ALA A 387 2.21 -36.64 -0.23
CA ALA A 387 1.46 -35.96 0.81
C ALA A 387 2.47 -35.20 1.68
N LYS A 388 2.37 -33.88 1.72
CA LYS A 388 3.20 -33.08 2.61
C LYS A 388 2.84 -33.47 4.04
N PRO A 389 3.84 -33.73 4.91
CA PRO A 389 3.58 -33.96 6.32
C PRO A 389 2.81 -32.77 6.89
N PRO A 390 1.95 -32.99 7.90
CA PRO A 390 1.25 -31.90 8.56
C PRO A 390 2.27 -30.87 9.04
N GLY A 391 2.11 -29.63 8.59
CA GLY A 391 2.97 -28.52 8.94
C GLY A 391 2.39 -27.74 10.11
N LEU A 392 3.24 -27.30 11.03
CA LEU A 392 2.86 -26.29 12.01
C LEU A 392 3.24 -24.93 11.46
N LEU A 393 2.37 -23.95 11.64
CA LEU A 393 2.71 -22.55 11.45
C LEU A 393 2.77 -21.88 12.81
N THR A 394 3.83 -21.13 13.01
CA THR A 394 4.16 -20.51 14.27
C THR A 394 4.29 -19.02 14.07
N VAL A 395 3.50 -18.25 14.82
CA VAL A 395 3.55 -16.79 14.87
C VAL A 395 4.26 -16.43 16.18
N ALA A 396 5.37 -15.71 16.08
CA ALA A 396 6.29 -15.48 17.19
C ALA A 396 6.69 -14.00 17.26
N MET A 397 6.81 -13.46 18.47
CA MET A 397 7.49 -12.18 18.70
C MET A 397 8.88 -12.43 19.28
N PHE A 398 9.88 -11.72 18.78
CA PHE A 398 11.25 -11.73 19.32
C PHE A 398 11.68 -10.30 19.66
N ALA A 399 12.43 -10.14 20.75
CA ALA A 399 13.12 -8.89 21.03
C ALA A 399 14.15 -8.64 19.93
N ILE A 400 14.21 -7.41 19.40
CA ILE A 400 15.27 -7.02 18.48
C ILE A 400 16.56 -6.88 19.28
N PRO A 401 17.62 -7.65 18.95
CA PRO A 401 18.89 -7.55 19.65
C PRO A 401 19.51 -6.16 19.52
N ALA A 402 20.29 -5.75 20.53
CA ALA A 402 21.00 -4.49 20.51
C ALA A 402 21.93 -4.39 19.28
N ALA A 403 22.11 -3.17 18.79
CA ALA A 403 22.95 -2.92 17.64
C ALA A 403 24.41 -3.35 17.92
N GLY A 404 25.01 -4.06 16.96
CA GLY A 404 26.36 -4.59 17.09
C GLY A 404 26.49 -5.87 17.90
N ASP A 405 25.39 -6.42 18.45
CA ASP A 405 25.43 -7.73 19.09
C ASP A 405 25.69 -8.82 18.04
N SER A 406 26.95 -9.27 18.00
CA SER A 406 27.40 -10.35 17.13
C SER A 406 27.44 -11.70 17.85
N GLN A 407 27.16 -11.73 19.16
CA GLN A 407 27.06 -13.01 19.84
C GLN A 407 25.82 -13.72 19.30
N THR A 408 25.95 -15.03 19.07
CA THR A 408 24.91 -15.85 18.48
C THR A 408 24.22 -16.73 19.54
N PRO A 409 23.71 -16.20 20.68
CA PRO A 409 22.76 -16.99 21.43
C PRO A 409 21.50 -17.18 20.58
N SER A 410 20.94 -18.37 20.66
CA SER A 410 19.61 -18.66 20.16
C SER A 410 18.61 -17.76 20.91
N HIS A 411 17.90 -16.87 20.21
CA HIS A 411 16.96 -15.93 20.84
C HIS A 411 15.62 -16.62 21.07
N THR A 412 15.20 -16.73 22.32
CA THR A 412 13.88 -17.24 22.69
C THR A 412 12.79 -16.24 22.32
N SER A 413 11.66 -16.73 21.80
CA SER A 413 10.50 -15.88 21.54
C SER A 413 9.94 -15.32 22.84
N ILE A 414 9.55 -14.05 22.85
CA ILE A 414 8.81 -13.41 23.95
C ILE A 414 7.41 -14.02 24.04
N SER A 415 6.75 -14.09 22.89
CA SER A 415 5.42 -14.69 22.75
C SER A 415 5.34 -15.55 21.49
N LEU A 416 4.52 -16.59 21.57
CA LEU A 416 4.42 -17.60 20.53
C LEU A 416 3.02 -18.21 20.51
N VAL A 417 2.45 -18.35 19.32
CA VAL A 417 1.29 -19.20 19.07
C VAL A 417 1.61 -20.10 17.89
N SER A 418 1.37 -21.40 18.08
CA SER A 418 1.54 -22.40 17.02
C SER A 418 0.19 -23.05 16.73
N PHE A 419 -0.12 -23.21 15.45
CA PHE A 419 -1.33 -23.90 15.02
C PHE A 419 -1.03 -24.77 13.80
N ARG A 420 -1.88 -25.79 13.63
CA ARG A 420 -1.76 -26.70 12.50
C ARG A 420 -2.16 -25.99 11.21
N ALA A 421 -1.24 -25.92 10.27
CA ALA A 421 -1.43 -25.25 8.99
C ALA A 421 -0.81 -26.11 7.87
N ASP A 422 -1.40 -27.29 7.68
CA ASP A 422 -1.04 -28.20 6.60
C ASP A 422 -1.05 -27.45 5.26
N ASP A 423 0.10 -27.44 4.57
CA ASP A 423 0.30 -26.78 3.28
C ASP A 423 0.14 -25.24 3.29
N ALA A 424 0.56 -24.55 4.35
CA ALA A 424 0.64 -23.09 4.34
C ALA A 424 1.58 -22.59 3.23
N GLU A 425 1.07 -21.74 2.35
CA GLU A 425 1.79 -21.15 1.23
C GLU A 425 1.44 -19.65 1.13
N ASP A 426 2.32 -18.84 0.55
CA ASP A 426 2.10 -17.40 0.30
C ASP A 426 1.68 -16.60 1.55
N ILE A 427 2.51 -16.66 2.59
CA ILE A 427 2.26 -15.93 3.83
C ILE A 427 2.57 -14.45 3.63
N GLN A 428 1.58 -13.58 3.83
CA GLN A 428 1.67 -12.13 3.70
C GLN A 428 1.33 -11.45 5.03
N ILE A 429 2.03 -10.37 5.37
CA ILE A 429 1.78 -9.54 6.56
C ILE A 429 1.46 -8.13 6.08
N SER A 430 0.37 -7.53 6.56
CA SER A 430 0.08 -6.11 6.28
C SER A 430 1.21 -5.22 6.75
N ASP A 431 1.34 -4.07 6.09
CA ASP A 431 2.34 -3.10 6.45
C ASP A 431 1.79 -2.18 7.55
N LEU A 432 2.57 -2.05 8.62
CA LEU A 432 2.35 -0.98 9.58
C LEU A 432 2.92 0.27 8.93
N HIS A 433 2.04 0.95 8.22
CA HIS A 433 2.34 2.27 7.78
C HIS A 433 2.60 3.13 9.03
N ASP A 434 3.63 3.97 9.02
CA ASP A 434 3.91 4.91 10.09
C ASP A 434 2.81 5.96 10.06
N TYR A 435 1.65 5.62 10.65
CA TYR A 435 0.69 6.60 11.07
C TYR A 435 1.47 7.41 12.10
N ASP A 436 1.97 8.58 11.68
CA ASP A 436 2.30 9.66 12.60
C ASP A 436 1.15 9.66 13.58
N LEU A 437 1.41 9.15 14.79
CA LEU A 437 0.41 8.90 15.84
C LEU A 437 -0.31 10.22 15.97
N LEU A 438 -1.47 10.35 15.31
CA LEU A 438 -2.14 11.62 15.04
C LEU A 438 -2.14 12.35 16.35
N GLY A 439 -1.26 13.35 16.47
CA GLY A 439 -0.78 13.83 17.77
C GLY A 439 -1.98 14.02 18.66
N GLY A 440 -2.18 13.07 19.58
CA GLY A 440 -3.29 13.15 20.51
C GLY A 440 -3.09 14.50 21.18
N ASN A 441 -4.08 15.39 21.05
CA ASN A 441 -3.99 16.70 21.69
C ASN A 441 -3.84 16.52 23.22
N SER A 442 -4.18 15.33 23.72
CA SER A 442 -3.95 14.87 25.08
C SER A 442 -3.13 13.57 25.13
N PRO A 443 -2.19 13.44 26.09
CA PRO A 443 -1.55 12.16 26.42
C PRO A 443 -2.53 11.07 26.89
N SER A 444 -3.79 11.42 27.15
CA SER A 444 -4.84 10.49 27.58
C SER A 444 -5.62 9.83 26.43
N ASP A 445 -5.45 10.30 25.18
CA ASP A 445 -6.19 9.70 24.08
C ASP A 445 -5.68 8.27 23.80
N PRO A 446 -6.56 7.26 23.75
CA PRO A 446 -6.14 5.90 23.48
C PRO A 446 -5.43 5.84 22.13
N VAL A 447 -4.30 5.14 22.10
CA VAL A 447 -3.52 4.95 20.88
C VAL A 447 -4.34 4.10 19.92
N VAL A 448 -4.73 4.72 18.82
CA VAL A 448 -5.48 4.07 17.76
C VAL A 448 -4.50 3.76 16.64
N ALA A 449 -3.95 2.55 16.70
CA ALA A 449 -3.10 1.98 15.67
C ALA A 449 -3.88 0.93 14.86
N PRO A 450 -3.51 0.70 13.58
CA PRO A 450 -4.16 -0.32 12.76
C PRO A 450 -3.86 -1.73 13.29
N PRO A 451 -4.72 -2.72 13.01
CA PRO A 451 -4.36 -4.12 13.22
C PRO A 451 -3.25 -4.58 12.27
N ILE A 452 -2.55 -5.64 12.67
CA ILE A 452 -1.65 -6.40 11.79
C ILE A 452 -2.43 -7.59 11.24
N ASN A 453 -2.54 -7.65 9.92
CA ASN A 453 -3.25 -8.71 9.23
C ASN A 453 -2.25 -9.69 8.63
N ILE A 454 -2.38 -10.96 8.99
CA ILE A 454 -1.57 -12.07 8.48
C ILE A 454 -2.47 -12.93 7.61
N PHE A 455 -2.09 -13.07 6.35
CA PHE A 455 -2.79 -13.93 5.39
C PHE A 455 -1.90 -15.09 5.03
N TYR A 456 -2.48 -16.28 4.89
CA TYR A 456 -1.78 -17.40 4.29
C TYR A 456 -2.78 -18.29 3.57
N ARG A 457 -2.29 -18.99 2.56
CA ARG A 457 -3.10 -19.91 1.78
C ARG A 457 -2.90 -21.33 2.26
N LYS A 458 -3.99 -22.08 2.37
CA LYS A 458 -3.98 -23.52 2.62
C LYS A 458 -4.19 -24.29 1.31
N SER A 459 -3.87 -25.59 1.30
CA SER A 459 -4.26 -26.47 0.19
C SER A 459 -5.77 -26.41 -0.09
N ARG A 460 -6.14 -26.72 -1.34
CA ARG A 460 -7.53 -26.64 -1.86
C ARG A 460 -8.12 -25.22 -1.90
N CYS A 461 -7.30 -24.23 -2.24
CA CYS A 461 -7.74 -22.87 -2.57
C CYS A 461 -8.40 -22.09 -1.42
N ARG A 462 -8.06 -22.41 -0.17
CA ARG A 462 -8.60 -21.72 1.00
C ARG A 462 -7.65 -20.62 1.46
N LEU A 463 -8.20 -19.44 1.74
CA LEU A 463 -7.49 -18.33 2.35
C LEU A 463 -7.78 -18.33 3.85
N ARG A 464 -6.73 -18.28 4.66
CA ARG A 464 -6.79 -18.09 6.10
C ARG A 464 -6.32 -16.67 6.42
N TYR A 465 -6.97 -16.08 7.40
CA TYR A 465 -6.76 -14.71 7.84
C TYR A 465 -6.59 -14.69 9.36
N ILE A 466 -5.55 -14.00 9.83
CA ILE A 466 -5.27 -13.78 11.24
C ILE A 466 -5.10 -12.28 11.48
N THR A 467 -5.73 -11.77 12.53
CA THR A 467 -5.61 -10.36 12.94
C THR A 467 -4.92 -10.28 14.29
N LEU A 468 -3.90 -9.44 14.41
CA LEU A 468 -3.35 -9.01 15.69
C LEU A 468 -3.85 -7.60 15.98
N LYS A 469 -4.68 -7.47 17.02
CA LYS A 469 -5.22 -6.18 17.45
C LYS A 469 -4.17 -5.42 18.27
N PRO A 470 -4.03 -4.09 18.10
CA PRO A 470 -3.20 -3.31 18.99
C PRO A 470 -3.90 -3.15 20.35
N VAL A 471 -3.12 -3.24 21.41
CA VAL A 471 -3.51 -2.87 22.77
C VAL A 471 -2.63 -1.72 23.26
N PRO A 472 -3.08 -0.94 24.27
CA PRO A 472 -2.22 0.04 24.90
C PRO A 472 -0.97 -0.62 25.48
N MET A 473 0.20 -0.02 25.27
CA MET A 473 1.43 -0.53 25.84
C MET A 473 1.33 -0.62 27.36
N PRO A 474 1.66 -1.78 27.97
CA PRO A 474 1.60 -1.93 29.41
C PRO A 474 2.43 -0.84 30.12
N SER A 475 1.90 -0.29 31.21
CA SER A 475 2.48 0.86 31.89
C SER A 475 3.94 0.64 32.35
N TRP A 476 4.33 -0.60 32.61
CA TRP A 476 5.68 -0.97 33.01
C TRP A 476 6.70 -0.98 31.87
N TYR A 477 6.26 -0.94 30.60
CA TYR A 477 7.13 -0.71 29.44
C TYR A 477 7.35 0.78 29.15
N LEU A 478 6.48 1.65 29.65
CA LEU A 478 6.55 3.09 29.38
C LEU A 478 7.48 3.77 30.38
N ARG A 479 8.39 4.60 29.89
CA ARG A 479 9.12 5.53 30.76
C ARG A 479 8.16 6.60 31.29
N PRO A 480 8.34 7.10 32.52
CA PRO A 480 7.53 8.21 33.04
C PRO A 480 7.50 9.39 32.05
N GLY A 481 6.31 9.80 31.63
CA GLY A 481 6.10 10.90 30.67
C GLY A 481 6.17 10.50 29.18
N GLN A 482 6.44 9.24 28.86
CA GLN A 482 6.37 8.75 27.48
C GLN A 482 4.90 8.62 27.05
N PRO A 483 4.52 9.08 25.84
CA PRO A 483 3.17 8.87 25.33
C PRO A 483 2.87 7.38 25.22
N GLN A 484 1.61 7.01 25.41
CA GLN A 484 1.14 5.66 25.11
C GLN A 484 1.54 5.30 23.67
N ARG A 485 1.93 4.04 23.46
CA ARG A 485 2.32 3.48 22.15
C ARG A 485 1.50 2.24 21.87
N PRO A 486 1.32 1.84 20.59
CA PRO A 486 0.63 0.60 20.30
C PRO A 486 1.52 -0.57 20.67
N TYR A 487 0.91 -1.59 21.26
CA TYR A 487 1.55 -2.85 21.60
C TYR A 487 0.75 -3.99 20.95
N TYR A 488 1.44 -4.87 20.22
CA TYR A 488 0.86 -6.08 19.66
C TYR A 488 1.37 -7.27 20.45
N SER A 489 0.46 -8.14 20.88
CA SER A 489 0.78 -9.41 21.54
C SER A 489 0.36 -10.57 20.66
N VAL A 490 1.12 -11.66 20.72
CA VAL A 490 0.68 -12.97 20.20
C VAL A 490 0.17 -13.85 21.33
N GLN A 491 0.56 -13.58 22.58
CA GLN A 491 0.08 -14.27 23.78
C GLN A 491 -1.16 -13.54 24.31
N ASP A 492 -2.35 -14.01 23.93
CA ASP A 492 -3.61 -13.95 24.70
C ASP A 492 -4.60 -15.05 24.23
N THR A 493 -4.09 -16.17 23.71
CA THR A 493 -4.95 -17.18 23.09
C THR A 493 -5.55 -18.16 24.11
N PHE A 494 -6.78 -17.82 24.53
CA PHE A 494 -7.87 -18.61 25.13
C PHE A 494 -7.78 -18.93 26.64
N PRO A 495 -8.87 -18.78 27.44
CA PRO A 495 -10.30 -18.85 27.08
C PRO A 495 -11.19 -17.65 27.54
N ASP A 496 -12.22 -17.33 26.75
CA ASP A 496 -13.34 -16.38 26.99
C ASP A 496 -13.16 -14.84 26.84
N ASP A 497 -14.03 -14.33 25.96
CA ASP A 497 -14.54 -12.99 25.62
C ASP A 497 -13.69 -11.81 25.11
N ASN A 498 -12.35 -11.80 25.16
CA ASN A 498 -11.58 -10.69 24.53
C ASN A 498 -10.29 -11.18 23.83
N GLN A 499 -10.43 -11.84 22.68
CA GLN A 499 -9.29 -12.42 21.96
C GLN A 499 -8.53 -11.38 21.11
N SER A 500 -7.19 -11.32 21.27
CA SER A 500 -6.28 -10.49 20.47
C SER A 500 -5.87 -11.12 19.14
N LEU A 501 -6.05 -12.44 18.98
CA LEU A 501 -5.76 -13.22 17.78
C LEU A 501 -7.01 -13.97 17.30
N PHE A 502 -7.45 -13.68 16.07
CA PHE A 502 -8.59 -14.34 15.43
C PHE A 502 -8.13 -15.17 14.22
N CYS A 503 -8.85 -16.24 13.86
CA CYS A 503 -8.57 -17.04 12.67
C CYS A 503 -9.85 -17.50 11.96
N GLU A 504 -10.03 -17.11 10.70
CA GLU A 504 -11.16 -17.53 9.86
C GLU A 504 -10.71 -18.35 8.64
N GLU A 505 -11.60 -19.20 8.12
CA GLU A 505 -11.41 -19.94 6.88
C GLU A 505 -12.57 -19.69 5.92
N TYR A 506 -12.25 -19.16 4.74
CA TYR A 506 -13.24 -19.02 3.68
C TYR A 506 -13.18 -20.25 2.76
N ALA A 507 -14.22 -21.10 2.82
CA ALA A 507 -14.42 -22.17 1.86
C ALA A 507 -15.14 -21.62 0.63
N TRP A 508 -14.42 -21.50 -0.50
CA TRP A 508 -14.98 -20.97 -1.73
C TRP A 508 -15.27 -22.09 -2.72
N TYR A 509 -16.44 -22.06 -3.38
CA TYR A 509 -16.82 -23.01 -4.45
C TYR A 509 -16.08 -22.77 -5.79
N SER A 510 -15.07 -21.90 -5.79
CA SER A 510 -14.35 -21.50 -6.99
C SER A 510 -13.11 -22.33 -7.06
N THR A 511 -12.79 -22.76 -8.26
CA THR A 511 -11.58 -23.49 -8.54
C THR A 511 -10.33 -22.63 -8.33
N CYS A 512 -10.43 -21.31 -8.15
CA CYS A 512 -9.30 -20.39 -8.17
C CYS A 512 -8.42 -20.43 -6.90
N ARG A 513 -7.11 -20.37 -7.08
CA ARG A 513 -6.10 -20.08 -6.07
C ARG A 513 -6.13 -18.58 -5.71
N LEU A 514 -6.41 -18.26 -4.46
CA LEU A 514 -6.46 -16.87 -3.97
C LEU A 514 -5.06 -16.35 -3.61
N PHE A 515 -4.80 -15.09 -3.91
CA PHE A 515 -3.59 -14.36 -3.55
C PHE A 515 -3.99 -13.03 -2.91
N VAL A 516 -3.06 -12.43 -2.15
CA VAL A 516 -3.35 -11.25 -1.33
C VAL A 516 -2.33 -10.15 -1.57
N CYS A 517 -2.81 -8.94 -1.82
CA CYS A 517 -2.04 -7.72 -1.62
C CYS A 517 -2.45 -7.14 -0.25
N PRO A 518 -1.65 -7.36 0.81
CA PRO A 518 -2.10 -7.15 2.17
C PRO A 518 -2.25 -5.66 2.46
N GLY A 519 -3.36 -5.28 3.08
CA GLY A 519 -3.59 -3.95 3.65
C GLY A 519 -3.95 -4.08 5.13
N SER A 520 -3.61 -3.09 5.93
CA SER A 520 -4.01 -3.02 7.34
C SER A 520 -5.52 -2.80 7.49
N HIS A 521 -6.17 -2.27 6.47
CA HIS A 521 -7.59 -1.91 6.47
C HIS A 521 -8.36 -2.48 5.30
N ARG A 522 -7.77 -2.38 4.12
CA ARG A 522 -8.41 -2.73 2.87
C ARG A 522 -7.50 -3.68 2.15
N THR A 523 -7.73 -4.97 2.38
CA THR A 523 -6.94 -6.01 1.73
C THR A 523 -7.54 -6.38 0.38
N LEU A 524 -6.72 -6.32 -0.68
CA LEU A 524 -7.12 -6.74 -2.01
C LEU A 524 -6.82 -8.24 -2.16
N VAL A 525 -7.84 -9.03 -2.51
CA VAL A 525 -7.70 -10.46 -2.78
C VAL A 525 -7.95 -10.71 -4.26
N TYR A 526 -7.16 -11.55 -4.91
CA TYR A 526 -7.38 -11.90 -6.31
C TYR A 526 -7.25 -13.41 -6.56
N GLY A 527 -8.06 -13.93 -7.47
CA GLY A 527 -8.13 -15.35 -7.83
C GLY A 527 -7.36 -15.64 -9.11
N VAL A 528 -6.59 -16.72 -9.10
CA VAL A 528 -5.81 -17.25 -10.23
C VAL A 528 -6.24 -18.69 -10.50
N PRO A 529 -6.32 -19.18 -11.75
CA PRO A 529 -6.64 -20.57 -12.02
C PRO A 529 -5.68 -21.54 -11.27
N PRO A 530 -6.18 -22.61 -10.64
CA PRO A 530 -5.38 -23.47 -9.79
C PRO A 530 -4.35 -24.28 -10.59
N GLU A 531 -4.54 -24.46 -11.88
CA GLU A 531 -3.61 -25.08 -12.83
C GLU A 531 -2.56 -24.11 -13.38
N ASP A 532 -2.76 -22.80 -13.25
CA ASP A 532 -1.82 -21.82 -13.77
C ASP A 532 -0.53 -21.82 -12.91
N ARG A 533 0.58 -22.03 -13.59
CA ARG A 533 1.94 -22.10 -13.03
C ARG A 533 2.89 -21.15 -13.74
N THR A 534 2.37 -20.27 -14.58
CA THR A 534 3.19 -19.31 -15.33
C THR A 534 3.71 -18.21 -14.40
N ASP A 535 4.79 -17.53 -14.82
CA ASP A 535 5.32 -16.35 -14.14
C ASP A 535 4.35 -15.15 -14.18
N THR A 536 3.35 -15.24 -15.05
CA THR A 536 2.36 -14.19 -15.34
C THR A 536 0.96 -14.76 -15.30
N PRO A 537 0.51 -15.24 -14.13
CA PRO A 537 -0.74 -15.96 -14.03
C PRO A 537 -1.91 -15.08 -14.45
N GLY A 538 -2.92 -15.69 -15.09
CA GLY A 538 -4.20 -15.04 -15.37
C GLY A 538 -4.94 -14.74 -14.07
N VAL A 539 -5.52 -13.53 -13.96
CA VAL A 539 -6.35 -13.14 -12.81
C VAL A 539 -7.83 -13.23 -13.20
N ASN A 540 -8.54 -14.17 -12.58
CA ASN A 540 -9.93 -14.51 -12.88
C ASN A 540 -10.96 -13.75 -12.04
N SER A 541 -10.53 -13.15 -10.94
CA SER A 541 -11.41 -12.41 -10.03
C SER A 541 -10.59 -11.52 -9.12
N ILE A 542 -11.18 -10.41 -8.71
CA ILE A 542 -10.66 -9.50 -7.69
C ILE A 542 -11.76 -9.30 -6.66
N TYR A 543 -11.40 -9.27 -5.39
CA TYR A 543 -12.29 -9.11 -4.25
C TYR A 543 -11.77 -8.02 -3.32
N SER A 544 -12.69 -7.28 -2.73
CA SER A 544 -12.40 -6.47 -1.55
C SER A 544 -12.60 -7.36 -0.32
N HIS A 545 -11.66 -7.31 0.61
CA HIS A 545 -11.74 -7.97 1.91
C HIS A 545 -11.96 -6.91 3.01
N LEU A 546 -12.93 -7.17 3.86
CA LEU A 546 -13.19 -6.49 5.13
C LEU A 546 -12.83 -7.41 6.28
N ALA A 547 -12.45 -6.86 7.44
CA ALA A 547 -12.47 -7.66 8.65
C ALA A 547 -13.92 -8.07 8.96
N ASP A 548 -14.10 -9.24 9.57
CA ASP A 548 -15.42 -9.70 10.04
C ASP A 548 -16.12 -8.60 10.86
N PRO A 549 -17.35 -8.19 10.50
CA PRO A 549 -18.13 -7.22 11.26
C PRO A 549 -18.29 -7.55 12.75
N HIS A 550 -18.29 -8.84 13.11
CA HIS A 550 -18.37 -9.28 14.51
C HIS A 550 -17.06 -9.07 15.28
N LEU A 551 -15.98 -8.75 14.58
CA LEU A 551 -14.62 -8.66 15.12
C LEU A 551 -14.00 -7.28 14.93
N ILE A 552 -14.81 -6.32 14.50
CA ILE A 552 -14.41 -4.92 14.34
C ILE A 552 -13.75 -4.47 15.64
N ASP A 553 -12.46 -4.13 15.55
CA ASP A 553 -11.71 -3.55 16.64
C ASP A 553 -12.13 -2.09 16.89
N GLU A 554 -11.80 -1.58 18.07
CA GLU A 554 -12.06 -0.18 18.44
C GLU A 554 -11.52 0.80 17.40
N TYR A 555 -10.36 0.47 16.80
CA TYR A 555 -9.77 1.24 15.72
C TYR A 555 -10.71 1.38 14.53
N SER A 556 -11.28 0.26 14.06
CA SER A 556 -12.14 0.20 12.89
C SER A 556 -13.47 0.89 13.15
N VAL A 557 -14.05 0.76 14.35
CA VAL A 557 -15.23 1.52 14.79
C VAL A 557 -14.94 3.03 14.77
N ARG A 558 -13.85 3.46 15.42
CA ARG A 558 -13.46 4.88 15.48
C ARG A 558 -13.18 5.43 14.09
N ARG A 559 -12.45 4.68 13.27
CA ARG A 559 -12.13 5.06 11.90
C ARG A 559 -13.40 5.25 11.06
N HIS A 560 -14.35 4.32 11.13
CA HIS A 560 -15.62 4.47 10.44
C HIS A 560 -16.43 5.67 10.98
N GLY A 561 -16.49 5.84 12.30
CA GLY A 561 -17.16 6.96 12.95
C GLY A 561 -16.61 8.33 12.57
N LEU A 562 -15.28 8.47 12.45
CA LEU A 562 -14.63 9.71 12.00
C LEU A 562 -14.98 10.05 10.55
N LEU A 563 -15.08 9.05 9.68
CA LEU A 563 -15.47 9.25 8.29
C LEU A 563 -16.97 9.57 8.18
N GLN A 564 -17.80 8.87 8.94
CA GLN A 564 -19.25 9.09 8.98
C GLN A 564 -19.60 10.47 9.58
N GLY A 565 -18.80 10.97 10.52
CA GLY A 565 -19.03 12.26 11.19
C GLY A 565 -18.82 13.50 10.32
N ILE A 566 -18.34 13.34 9.08
CA ILE A 566 -18.25 14.41 8.08
C ILE A 566 -19.21 14.21 6.89
N LEU A 567 -20.09 13.21 7.02
CA LEU A 567 -21.07 12.83 6.00
C LEU A 567 -22.47 13.05 6.55
N ARG A 568 -23.32 13.67 5.73
CA ARG A 568 -24.72 13.93 6.08
C ARG A 568 -25.54 12.65 6.13
N GLU A 569 -25.30 11.74 5.17
CA GLU A 569 -26.06 10.50 5.03
C GLU A 569 -25.17 9.30 5.36
N ALA A 570 -25.65 8.41 6.22
CA ALA A 570 -24.98 7.13 6.47
C ALA A 570 -25.06 6.23 5.23
N TYR A 571 -23.98 5.53 4.92
CA TYR A 571 -23.96 4.52 3.86
C TYR A 571 -24.00 3.11 4.45
N GLU A 572 -24.62 2.20 3.71
CA GLU A 572 -24.78 0.82 4.14
C GLU A 572 -23.44 0.07 4.12
N HIS A 573 -23.19 -0.67 5.18
CA HIS A 573 -22.04 -1.56 5.29
C HIS A 573 -22.48 -2.99 4.96
N ARG A 574 -21.81 -3.65 4.03
CA ARG A 574 -22.12 -5.06 3.75
C ARG A 574 -21.74 -5.95 4.95
N SER A 575 -22.45 -7.05 5.10
CA SER A 575 -22.15 -8.09 6.10
C SER A 575 -21.09 -9.08 5.62
N GLN A 576 -20.90 -9.22 4.31
CA GLN A 576 -19.92 -10.16 3.75
C GLN A 576 -18.50 -9.61 3.88
N VAL A 577 -17.60 -10.43 4.44
CA VAL A 577 -16.16 -10.14 4.49
C VAL A 577 -15.60 -9.88 3.09
N LEU A 578 -15.92 -10.78 2.15
CA LEU A 578 -15.47 -10.70 0.76
C LEU A 578 -16.61 -10.27 -0.16
N ALA A 579 -16.36 -9.28 -1.01
CA ALA A 579 -17.19 -9.01 -2.17
C ALA A 579 -16.35 -8.92 -3.44
N LYS A 580 -16.86 -9.54 -4.50
CA LYS A 580 -16.23 -9.54 -5.81
C LYS A 580 -16.40 -8.17 -6.45
N PHE A 581 -15.33 -7.64 -7.05
CA PHE A 581 -15.44 -6.43 -7.85
C PHE A 581 -16.17 -6.67 -9.16
N ASP A 582 -17.06 -5.74 -9.49
CA ASP A 582 -17.65 -5.61 -10.81
C ASP A 582 -16.59 -5.00 -11.75
N LEU A 583 -15.90 -5.88 -12.46
CA LEU A 583 -14.87 -5.53 -13.44
C LEU A 583 -15.52 -5.34 -14.80
N CYS A 584 -15.17 -4.25 -15.51
CA CYS A 584 -15.60 -4.11 -16.90
C CYS A 584 -14.98 -5.22 -17.78
N PRO A 585 -15.66 -5.66 -18.86
CA PRO A 585 -15.19 -6.78 -19.69
C PRO A 585 -13.75 -6.61 -20.21
N ASP A 586 -13.38 -5.40 -20.65
CA ASP A 586 -12.04 -5.14 -21.18
C ASP A 586 -10.94 -5.26 -20.12
N LEU A 587 -11.24 -4.88 -18.86
CA LEU A 587 -10.30 -5.07 -17.75
C LEU A 587 -10.19 -6.55 -17.40
N TYR A 588 -11.32 -7.24 -17.41
CA TYR A 588 -11.40 -8.67 -17.14
C TYR A 588 -10.57 -9.50 -18.12
N ASP A 589 -10.70 -9.21 -19.41
CA ASP A 589 -9.93 -9.89 -20.46
C ASP A 589 -8.43 -9.60 -20.35
N ASP A 590 -8.05 -8.36 -20.04
CA ASP A 590 -6.65 -8.00 -19.84
C ASP A 590 -6.02 -8.70 -18.64
N LEU A 591 -6.75 -8.84 -17.54
CA LEU A 591 -6.30 -9.56 -16.35
C LEU A 591 -6.17 -11.07 -16.60
N ARG A 592 -7.11 -11.66 -17.35
CA ARG A 592 -7.09 -13.10 -17.71
C ARG A 592 -5.94 -13.49 -18.61
N ARG A 593 -5.46 -12.58 -19.47
CA ARG A 593 -4.29 -12.81 -20.34
C ARG A 593 -2.97 -12.92 -19.56
N GLY A 594 -2.96 -12.55 -18.28
CA GLY A 594 -1.82 -12.69 -17.40
C GLY A 594 -1.44 -11.37 -16.74
N VAL A 595 -0.87 -11.46 -15.54
CA VAL A 595 -0.36 -10.30 -14.80
C VAL A 595 1.09 -10.53 -14.37
N LYS A 596 2.01 -9.72 -14.90
CA LYS A 596 3.44 -9.80 -14.57
C LYS A 596 3.72 -9.25 -13.18
N ALA A 597 3.22 -8.07 -12.88
CA ALA A 597 3.36 -7.43 -11.59
C ALA A 597 2.04 -6.77 -11.19
N MET A 598 1.74 -6.77 -9.90
CA MET A 598 0.58 -6.08 -9.33
C MET A 598 1.02 -5.41 -8.03
N ALA A 599 0.56 -4.19 -7.80
CA ALA A 599 0.71 -3.46 -6.56
C ALA A 599 -0.62 -2.82 -6.16
N TRP A 600 -0.79 -2.60 -4.86
CA TRP A 600 -2.02 -2.10 -4.26
C TRP A 600 -1.68 -0.97 -3.30
N ASP A 601 -2.40 0.13 -3.41
CA ASP A 601 -2.40 1.17 -2.40
C ASP A 601 -3.78 1.25 -1.73
N GLU A 602 -3.83 0.80 -0.49
CA GLU A 602 -5.07 0.75 0.30
C GLU A 602 -5.56 2.12 0.78
N SER A 603 -4.66 3.09 0.83
CA SER A 603 -4.92 4.43 1.37
C SER A 603 -5.64 5.29 0.35
N ILE A 604 -5.30 5.15 -0.93
CA ILE A 604 -5.96 5.87 -2.02
C ILE A 604 -6.87 4.98 -2.88
N GLY A 605 -6.77 3.66 -2.79
CA GLY A 605 -7.65 2.75 -3.52
C GLY A 605 -7.28 2.57 -4.98
N ARG A 606 -5.99 2.34 -5.27
CA ARG A 606 -5.49 2.11 -6.62
C ARG A 606 -4.85 0.73 -6.76
N ILE A 607 -5.27 0.01 -7.79
CA ILE A 607 -4.59 -1.20 -8.25
C ILE A 607 -3.70 -0.80 -9.42
N PHE A 608 -2.43 -1.15 -9.33
CA PHE A 608 -1.47 -1.02 -10.42
C PHE A 608 -1.14 -2.41 -10.92
N TYR A 609 -1.21 -2.64 -12.23
CA TYR A 609 -0.81 -3.91 -12.82
C TYR A 609 -0.11 -3.74 -14.16
N VAL A 610 0.68 -4.74 -14.53
CA VAL A 610 1.43 -4.79 -15.80
C VAL A 610 1.18 -6.13 -16.47
N LYS A 611 0.86 -6.10 -17.76
CA LYS A 611 0.64 -7.29 -18.59
C LYS A 611 1.99 -7.94 -18.97
N PRO A 612 2.01 -9.22 -19.40
CA PRO A 612 3.23 -9.87 -19.86
C PRO A 612 3.83 -9.12 -21.05
N ASP A 613 5.13 -8.81 -20.97
CA ASP A 613 5.89 -8.10 -22.03
C ASP A 613 5.27 -6.76 -22.47
N ASP A 614 4.46 -6.14 -21.61
CA ASP A 614 3.90 -4.81 -21.82
C ASP A 614 4.77 -3.75 -21.14
N ALA A 615 5.00 -2.64 -21.86
CA ALA A 615 5.71 -1.47 -21.35
C ALA A 615 4.76 -0.43 -20.74
N HIS A 616 3.48 -0.77 -20.52
CA HIS A 616 2.51 0.09 -19.86
C HIS A 616 2.29 -0.30 -18.39
N ILE A 617 2.05 0.72 -17.56
CA ILE A 617 1.46 0.60 -16.23
C ILE A 617 -0.03 0.84 -16.37
N HIS A 618 -0.84 -0.15 -16.03
CA HIS A 618 -2.29 0.00 -15.96
C HIS A 618 -2.71 0.35 -14.54
N VAL A 619 -3.58 1.34 -14.42
CA VAL A 619 -4.15 1.83 -13.16
C VAL A 619 -5.64 1.57 -13.16
N VAL A 620 -6.13 0.96 -12.10
CA VAL A 620 -7.56 0.81 -11.80
C VAL A 620 -7.85 1.58 -10.52
N ASP A 621 -8.59 2.68 -10.64
CA ASP A 621 -9.05 3.47 -9.50
C ASP A 621 -10.37 2.88 -8.96
N LEU A 622 -10.41 2.70 -7.64
CA LEU A 622 -11.57 2.26 -6.89
C LEU A 622 -12.20 3.40 -6.07
N ALA A 623 -11.66 4.60 -6.21
CA ALA A 623 -12.12 5.83 -5.55
C ALA A 623 -12.25 6.95 -6.57
N TYR A 624 -13.21 7.84 -6.36
CA TYR A 624 -13.31 9.07 -7.15
C TYR A 624 -12.25 10.06 -6.69
N ALA A 625 -11.75 10.86 -7.64
CA ALA A 625 -10.84 11.95 -7.36
C ALA A 625 -11.22 13.13 -8.25
N PRO A 626 -11.28 14.36 -7.70
CA PRO A 626 -11.29 15.58 -8.50
C PRO A 626 -10.13 15.55 -9.50
N SER A 627 -10.41 16.02 -10.72
CA SER A 627 -9.40 16.16 -11.77
C SER A 627 -9.09 17.63 -12.02
N GLN A 628 -7.91 17.86 -12.60
CA GLN A 628 -7.55 19.15 -13.19
C GLN A 628 -7.32 18.97 -14.69
N THR A 629 -7.68 19.99 -15.47
CA THR A 629 -7.23 20.12 -16.85
C THR A 629 -5.72 20.34 -16.91
N ALA A 630 -5.13 20.24 -18.10
CA ALA A 630 -3.72 20.54 -18.31
C ALA A 630 -3.34 21.95 -17.83
N ASP A 631 -4.26 22.92 -17.96
CA ASP A 631 -4.08 24.31 -17.52
C ASP A 631 -4.29 24.50 -16.00
N GLY A 632 -4.56 23.42 -15.26
CA GLY A 632 -4.76 23.44 -13.81
C GLY A 632 -6.17 23.85 -13.37
N GLN A 633 -7.12 24.03 -14.28
CA GLN A 633 -8.52 24.28 -13.93
C GLN A 633 -9.15 23.02 -13.34
N ARG A 634 -9.96 23.16 -12.28
CA ARG A 634 -10.61 22.02 -11.64
C ARG A 634 -11.85 21.58 -12.41
N CYS A 635 -12.10 20.28 -12.45
CA CYS A 635 -13.33 19.71 -12.99
C CYS A 635 -14.21 19.15 -11.87
N PRO A 636 -15.55 19.30 -11.96
CA PRO A 636 -16.29 19.99 -13.03
C PRO A 636 -16.07 21.51 -13.02
N LEU A 637 -16.08 22.11 -14.20
CA LEU A 637 -16.04 23.58 -14.37
C LEU A 637 -17.32 24.19 -13.76
N PRO A 638 -17.28 25.43 -13.26
CA PRO A 638 -18.51 26.10 -12.83
C PRO A 638 -19.49 26.15 -14.01
N LEU A 639 -20.79 25.98 -13.72
CA LEU A 639 -21.84 26.14 -14.74
C LEU A 639 -21.60 27.43 -15.53
N ALA A 640 -21.61 27.33 -16.86
CA ALA A 640 -21.40 28.46 -17.74
C ALA A 640 -22.45 29.54 -17.42
N ASP A 641 -21.97 30.67 -16.92
CA ASP A 641 -22.76 31.89 -16.86
C ASP A 641 -22.74 32.48 -18.26
N GLN A 642 -23.92 32.79 -18.83
CA GLN A 642 -24.07 33.29 -20.20
C GLN A 642 -23.15 34.49 -20.51
N ARG A 643 -22.68 35.23 -19.51
CA ARG A 643 -21.71 36.33 -19.64
C ARG A 643 -20.28 35.90 -20.07
N MET A 644 -19.96 34.61 -20.04
CA MET A 644 -18.64 34.11 -20.47
C MET A 644 -18.60 33.68 -21.95
N LEU A 645 -19.72 33.71 -22.67
CA LEU A 645 -19.75 33.50 -24.12
C LEU A 645 -19.48 34.79 -24.92
N GLU A 646 -19.22 35.90 -24.22
CA GLU A 646 -18.95 37.23 -24.81
C GLU A 646 -17.49 37.71 -24.62
N LEU A 647 -16.61 36.85 -24.09
CA LEU A 647 -15.15 37.03 -24.06
C LEU A 647 -14.49 35.98 -24.95
#